data_AF-A0AAQ4R7U6-F1
#
_entry.id   AF-A0AAQ4R7U6-F1
#
_cell.length_a   1.000
_cell.length_b   1.000
_cell.length_c   1.000
_cell.angle_alpha   90.00
_cell.angle_beta   90.00
_cell.angle_gamma   90.00
#
_symmetry.space_group_name_H-M   'P 1'
#
loop_
_entity.id
_entity.type
_entity.pdbx_description
1 polymer ?
#
loop_
_entity_poly.entity_id
_entity_poly.type
_entity_poly.pdbx_seq_one_letter_code
_entity_poly.pdbx_strand_id
1 'polypeptide(L)'
;MAAVQGGPVDAVEEKDIKTEPSNDGCGSNSTNDGRAASASPGSGAPAAGAKPAAAAPEDQQTLLAVLQFLKKNKLTESVDILRREAGLPEDSLDLKGADSSAAGSGGAAGGAAAGGAVAGGDLGAADASSLLSRVTASSSAVVQAPTKAAGEDQPDVNVVLSAYSQQGDPKLYPVYYNGLKRFIESVLDCHRAELSQVFYPLFVHMYLELVYNNYESEAKAFFEKFRGDQECYYEDDLRILSSLSKREHMRGNETLLDFRTSKFVLRISRDSYQLLKRHLQERQNNQIWNIIQEHLYIDIFDGMPRSKSQIDAMSGSLAGEAKREANKAKVYYGLLKEPEIELPLDDEDEEAENEEGKPKKKKPKKDSVGSKSKKQDPNAPQQTRIPLPELKDSDKLDKIMYMKEATKRIRLGPENLPSICFYSFLNAYQGLTAVDFTDDSSLIAGGFADSTVRVWSVTPKKLRKVKSAADLNLIDKESDDVLERIMDEKTASELKILYGHSGPVYGISFSPDRNYLLSSSEDGTVRLWSLQTFTCLVGYKGHNYPVWDTHFSPHGYYFVSGGHDRVARLWATDHYQPLRIFSGHLADVTCTRFHPNSNYVATGSSDRTIRLWDVLNGSCVRIFTGHKGPIHALAFSPNGKFLASGATDSRVLLWDIGHGLMIGELKGHTDSIYSLRFSRDGEILASGSMDNTVRLWNATKAFDDLETDDFTAATGHVHLQDNSQELLLGTYMSKSTPVINLHFTRRNLLLAAGSYNP
;
A
#
# COMPACT_ATOMS: atom_id res chain seq x y z
N MET A 1 -2.28 -18.03 40.82
CA MET A 1 -2.44 -18.90 42.00
C MET A 1 -3.32 -18.18 43.01
N ALA A 2 -4.56 -18.63 43.14
CA ALA A 2 -5.45 -18.58 44.31
C ALA A 2 -6.84 -18.99 43.80
N ALA A 3 -7.06 -20.30 43.76
CA ALA A 3 -8.37 -20.89 43.55
C ALA A 3 -9.08 -21.00 44.91
N VAL A 4 -10.40 -20.79 44.93
CA VAL A 4 -11.26 -21.30 46.00
C VAL A 4 -12.37 -22.10 45.33
N GLN A 5 -12.44 -23.37 45.72
CA GLN A 5 -13.35 -24.43 45.28
C GLN A 5 -14.79 -24.17 45.76
N GLY A 6 -15.74 -24.72 44.99
CA GLY A 6 -17.16 -24.69 45.30
C GLY A 6 -17.65 -25.78 46.27
N GLY A 7 -18.94 -25.72 46.56
CA GLY A 7 -19.75 -26.73 47.24
C GLY A 7 -21.21 -26.28 47.38
N PRO A 8 -22.19 -27.20 47.43
CA PRO A 8 -23.48 -27.13 46.69
C PRO A 8 -24.70 -26.79 47.59
N VAL A 9 -25.92 -26.70 47.01
CA VAL A 9 -27.19 -27.41 47.39
C VAL A 9 -28.37 -26.91 46.53
N ASP A 10 -29.25 -27.86 46.18
CA ASP A 10 -30.41 -27.86 45.28
C ASP A 10 -31.66 -27.01 45.62
N ALA A 11 -32.45 -26.86 44.54
CA ALA A 11 -33.87 -26.53 44.31
C ALA A 11 -34.88 -26.49 45.48
N VAL A 12 -35.91 -25.63 45.32
CA VAL A 12 -37.36 -25.97 45.35
C VAL A 12 -38.27 -24.75 45.06
N GLU A 13 -39.27 -25.00 44.19
CA GLU A 13 -40.63 -24.44 44.01
C GLU A 13 -40.96 -23.06 43.38
N GLU A 14 -41.54 -23.20 42.16
CA GLU A 14 -42.75 -22.60 41.57
C GLU A 14 -43.61 -21.62 42.38
N LYS A 15 -44.08 -20.57 41.69
CA LYS A 15 -45.52 -20.26 41.57
C LYS A 15 -45.85 -19.31 40.41
N ASP A 16 -46.91 -19.70 39.71
CA ASP A 16 -47.66 -19.05 38.63
C ASP A 16 -48.07 -17.58 38.86
N ILE A 17 -48.40 -16.87 37.77
CA ILE A 17 -49.80 -16.46 37.44
C ILE A 17 -49.86 -15.66 36.12
N LYS A 18 -50.54 -16.31 35.16
CA LYS A 18 -51.55 -15.86 34.17
C LYS A 18 -51.37 -14.62 33.29
N THR A 19 -51.42 -14.97 32.00
CA THR A 19 -51.91 -14.29 30.79
C THR A 19 -53.38 -13.85 30.80
N GLU A 20 -53.68 -12.97 29.83
CA GLU A 20 -54.88 -12.84 28.95
C GLU A 20 -55.62 -11.49 28.99
N PRO A 21 -56.38 -11.11 27.93
CA PRO A 21 -56.11 -11.25 26.48
C PRO A 21 -56.66 -10.07 25.60
N SER A 22 -56.42 -10.18 24.28
CA SER A 22 -57.25 -9.90 23.06
C SER A 22 -58.39 -8.83 23.10
N ASN A 23 -58.88 -8.21 22.00
CA ASN A 23 -58.98 -8.56 20.59
C ASN A 23 -59.50 -7.33 19.80
N ASP A 24 -59.73 -7.52 18.49
CA ASP A 24 -60.48 -6.71 17.51
C ASP A 24 -59.59 -5.84 16.59
N GLY A 25 -59.71 -5.89 15.28
CA GLY A 25 -60.68 -6.55 14.42
C GLY A 25 -60.40 -6.17 12.96
N CYS A 26 -60.69 -7.11 12.06
CA CYS A 26 -60.47 -7.11 10.62
C CYS A 26 -61.21 -5.98 9.85
N GLY A 27 -60.71 -5.56 8.69
CA GLY A 27 -61.49 -4.74 7.75
C GLY A 27 -60.74 -4.23 6.52
N SER A 28 -61.15 -4.73 5.36
CA SER A 28 -60.57 -4.54 4.02
C SER A 28 -61.17 -3.35 3.24
N ASN A 29 -60.51 -3.06 2.09
CA ASN A 29 -61.00 -2.44 0.84
C ASN A 29 -60.85 -0.93 0.58
N SER A 30 -59.92 -0.65 -0.37
CA SER A 30 -60.06 0.13 -1.62
C SER A 30 -61.06 1.30 -1.70
N THR A 31 -60.57 2.51 -2.04
CA THR A 31 -60.74 3.15 -3.36
C THR A 31 -60.11 4.56 -3.41
N ASN A 32 -59.70 4.94 -4.64
CA ASN A 32 -59.19 6.24 -5.11
C ASN A 32 -59.93 7.48 -4.58
N ASP A 33 -59.21 8.59 -4.36
CA ASP A 33 -59.14 9.73 -5.30
C ASP A 33 -58.32 10.92 -4.77
N GLY A 34 -57.49 11.49 -5.67
CA GLY A 34 -57.49 12.94 -5.92
C GLY A 34 -56.53 13.87 -5.15
N ARG A 35 -55.45 14.29 -5.86
CA ARG A 35 -54.79 15.63 -5.82
C ARG A 35 -54.00 15.98 -4.54
N ALA A 36 -52.82 16.58 -4.57
CA ALA A 36 -52.21 17.49 -5.54
C ALA A 36 -50.68 17.40 -5.54
N ALA A 37 -50.11 17.49 -6.74
CA ALA A 37 -48.74 17.90 -6.97
C ALA A 37 -48.54 19.37 -6.54
N SER A 38 -47.40 19.70 -5.93
CA SER A 38 -46.91 21.07 -5.89
C SER A 38 -45.71 21.19 -6.82
N ALA A 39 -45.96 21.92 -7.89
CA ALA A 39 -45.00 22.31 -8.90
C ALA A 39 -44.10 23.44 -8.38
N SER A 40 -42.96 23.55 -9.07
CA SER A 40 -42.08 24.71 -9.20
C SER A 40 -42.84 26.04 -9.30
N PRO A 41 -42.13 27.16 -9.07
CA PRO A 41 -42.26 28.28 -9.98
C PRO A 41 -40.90 28.64 -10.58
N GLY A 42 -40.82 28.49 -11.90
CA GLY A 42 -39.77 29.07 -12.72
C GLY A 42 -40.16 30.45 -13.24
N SER A 43 -39.10 31.23 -13.49
CA SER A 43 -38.97 32.32 -14.46
C SER A 43 -39.66 33.67 -14.19
N GLY A 44 -38.81 34.66 -13.96
CA GLY A 44 -38.95 36.02 -14.43
C GLY A 44 -37.54 36.58 -14.66
N ALA A 45 -37.13 36.73 -15.93
CA ALA A 45 -35.89 37.40 -16.31
C ALA A 45 -35.89 38.87 -15.83
N PRO A 46 -34.70 39.50 -15.71
CA PRO A 46 -34.35 40.39 -16.80
C PRO A 46 -32.89 40.32 -17.25
N ALA A 47 -32.68 40.98 -18.38
CA ALA A 47 -31.52 41.05 -19.23
C ALA A 47 -30.24 41.64 -18.59
N ALA A 48 -29.12 41.18 -19.18
CA ALA A 48 -27.95 41.96 -19.62
C ALA A 48 -27.24 42.91 -18.63
N GLY A 49 -25.97 42.58 -18.39
CA GLY A 49 -24.89 43.56 -18.18
C GLY A 49 -24.62 43.94 -16.72
N ALA A 50 -23.78 43.17 -16.03
CA ALA A 50 -23.13 43.63 -14.80
C ALA A 50 -21.64 43.23 -14.79
N LYS A 51 -20.80 44.25 -14.68
CA LYS A 51 -19.33 44.26 -14.67
C LYS A 51 -18.72 43.34 -13.59
N PRO A 52 -17.50 42.81 -13.78
CA PRO A 52 -16.75 42.17 -12.70
C PRO A 52 -16.41 43.20 -11.62
N ALA A 53 -16.66 42.82 -10.36
CA ALA A 53 -16.38 43.62 -9.17
C ALA A 53 -14.87 43.77 -8.95
N ALA A 54 -14.44 44.98 -8.58
CA ALA A 54 -13.06 45.34 -8.33
C ALA A 54 -12.46 44.53 -7.16
N ALA A 55 -11.32 43.88 -7.42
CA ALA A 55 -10.50 43.21 -6.40
C ALA A 55 -9.93 44.22 -5.39
N ALA A 56 -9.69 43.77 -4.16
CA ALA A 56 -9.17 44.58 -3.07
C ALA A 56 -7.75 45.10 -3.37
N PRO A 57 -7.36 46.28 -2.85
CA PRO A 57 -6.07 46.92 -3.17
C PRO A 57 -4.84 46.12 -2.70
N GLU A 58 -4.98 45.22 -1.73
CA GLU A 58 -3.89 44.34 -1.26
C GLU A 58 -3.56 43.22 -2.26
N ASP A 59 -4.56 42.70 -2.98
CA ASP A 59 -4.39 41.68 -4.02
C ASP A 59 -3.68 42.27 -5.25
N GLN A 60 -3.86 43.57 -5.52
CA GLN A 60 -3.21 44.25 -6.63
C GLN A 60 -1.72 44.50 -6.37
N GLN A 61 -1.33 44.78 -5.12
CA GLN A 61 0.08 44.94 -4.74
C GLN A 61 0.84 43.62 -4.74
N THR A 62 0.22 42.53 -4.26
CA THR A 62 0.83 41.20 -4.30
C THR A 62 0.99 40.70 -5.73
N LEU A 63 0.01 40.93 -6.60
CA LEU A 63 0.11 40.63 -8.03
C LEU A 63 1.24 41.41 -8.73
N LEU A 64 1.42 42.70 -8.41
CA LEU A 64 2.50 43.52 -8.96
C LEU A 64 3.89 43.04 -8.48
N ALA A 65 4.01 42.60 -7.23
CA ALA A 65 5.25 42.02 -6.70
C ALA A 65 5.61 40.69 -7.40
N VAL A 66 4.60 39.84 -7.64
CA VAL A 66 4.77 38.57 -8.38
C VAL A 66 5.15 38.83 -9.84
N LEU A 67 4.53 39.81 -10.51
CA LEU A 67 4.89 40.21 -11.87
C LEU A 67 6.32 40.76 -11.97
N GLN A 68 6.77 41.55 -11.00
CA GLN A 68 8.15 42.03 -10.95
C GLN A 68 9.16 40.90 -10.70
N PHE A 69 8.82 39.92 -9.85
CA PHE A 69 9.63 38.74 -9.60
C PHE A 69 9.77 37.85 -10.85
N LEU A 70 8.65 37.60 -11.56
CA LEU A 70 8.65 36.81 -12.79
C LEU A 70 9.43 37.50 -13.93
N LYS A 71 9.33 38.83 -14.03
CA LYS A 71 10.11 39.63 -14.98
C LYS A 71 11.61 39.59 -14.67
N LYS A 72 12.00 39.58 -13.39
CA LYS A 72 13.40 39.43 -12.96
C LYS A 72 13.98 38.07 -13.34
N ASN A 73 13.14 37.04 -13.41
CA ASN A 73 13.54 35.67 -13.75
C ASN A 73 13.36 35.30 -15.24
N LYS A 74 13.00 36.26 -16.11
CA LYS A 74 12.85 36.10 -17.58
C LYS A 74 11.81 35.05 -18.03
N LEU A 75 10.76 34.78 -17.25
CA LEU A 75 9.64 33.92 -17.68
C LEU A 75 8.51 34.75 -18.31
N THR A 76 8.63 35.08 -19.59
CA THR A 76 7.70 35.98 -20.31
C THR A 76 6.32 35.35 -20.55
N GLU A 77 6.25 34.03 -20.79
CA GLU A 77 4.98 33.36 -21.07
C GLU A 77 4.04 33.32 -19.85
N SER A 78 4.58 33.11 -18.65
CA SER A 78 3.81 33.09 -17.40
C SER A 78 3.27 34.47 -17.03
N VAL A 79 4.01 35.54 -17.41
CA VAL A 79 3.59 36.93 -17.20
C VAL A 79 2.38 37.26 -18.08
N ASP A 80 2.38 36.83 -19.35
CA ASP A 80 1.29 37.14 -20.28
C ASP A 80 0.02 36.34 -20.00
N ILE A 81 0.15 35.11 -19.47
CA ILE A 81 -0.99 34.30 -19.01
C ILE A 81 -1.66 34.96 -17.80
N LEU A 82 -0.88 35.34 -16.77
CA LEU A 82 -1.41 35.99 -15.57
C LEU A 82 -2.01 37.38 -15.87
N ARG A 83 -1.47 38.09 -16.85
CA ARG A 83 -2.05 39.36 -17.34
C ARG A 83 -3.39 39.16 -18.03
N ARG A 84 -3.52 38.10 -18.82
CA ARG A 84 -4.77 37.75 -19.52
C ARG A 84 -5.86 37.30 -18.54
N GLU A 85 -5.49 36.58 -17.48
CA GLU A 85 -6.41 36.21 -16.40
C GLU A 85 -6.82 37.40 -15.52
N ALA A 86 -5.91 38.36 -15.28
CA ALA A 86 -6.18 39.52 -14.43
C ALA A 86 -6.90 40.69 -15.16
N GLY A 87 -7.05 40.64 -16.49
CA GLY A 87 -7.85 41.60 -17.26
C GLY A 87 -7.37 43.07 -17.21
N LEU A 88 -6.07 43.31 -17.07
CA LEU A 88 -5.48 44.67 -17.01
C LEU A 88 -5.12 45.20 -18.42
N PRO A 89 -5.44 46.47 -18.76
CA PRO A 89 -5.08 47.08 -20.04
C PRO A 89 -3.58 47.43 -20.14
N GLU A 90 -3.02 47.37 -21.35
CA GLU A 90 -1.56 47.44 -21.61
C GLU A 90 -0.86 48.77 -21.25
N ASP A 91 -1.58 49.87 -21.04
CA ASP A 91 -0.99 51.19 -20.84
C ASP A 91 -1.41 51.82 -19.51
N SER A 92 -0.72 51.46 -18.44
CA SER A 92 -0.44 52.40 -17.35
C SER A 92 0.67 51.84 -16.48
N LEU A 93 1.84 52.51 -16.51
CA LEU A 93 2.77 52.70 -15.39
C LEU A 93 4.05 53.37 -15.96
N ASP A 94 3.93 54.64 -16.33
CA ASP A 94 5.05 55.57 -16.39
C ASP A 94 4.78 56.68 -15.36
N LEU A 95 5.32 56.50 -14.15
CA LEU A 95 5.57 57.60 -13.24
C LEU A 95 7.07 57.61 -12.92
N LYS A 96 7.81 58.31 -13.78
CA LYS A 96 9.18 58.76 -13.53
C LYS A 96 9.16 59.89 -12.52
N GLY A 97 9.67 59.64 -11.32
CA GLY A 97 10.31 60.66 -10.50
C GLY A 97 11.69 60.94 -11.06
N ALA A 98 11.88 62.18 -11.53
CA ALA A 98 13.16 62.70 -11.97
C ALA A 98 14.10 62.87 -10.77
N ASP A 99 15.37 62.49 -10.95
CA ASP A 99 16.43 63.36 -10.48
C ASP A 99 17.70 63.25 -11.34
N SER A 100 18.34 64.41 -11.42
CA SER A 100 19.27 64.86 -12.45
C SER A 100 20.69 64.28 -12.39
N SER A 101 21.33 64.13 -13.57
CA SER A 101 22.51 64.91 -14.00
C SER A 101 23.51 64.14 -14.89
N ALA A 102 24.05 64.90 -15.86
CA ALA A 102 25.32 64.72 -16.56
C ALA A 102 25.44 63.72 -17.73
N ALA A 103 25.25 64.28 -18.93
CA ALA A 103 26.22 64.33 -20.04
C ALA A 103 26.81 63.03 -20.65
N GLY A 104 26.55 62.85 -21.95
CA GLY A 104 27.63 62.70 -22.92
C GLY A 104 27.64 61.43 -23.78
N SER A 105 27.51 61.64 -25.11
CA SER A 105 27.91 60.77 -26.23
C SER A 105 27.10 59.48 -26.46
N GLY A 106 26.75 59.07 -27.67
CA GLY A 106 27.01 59.58 -29.01
C GLY A 106 26.83 58.43 -30.00
N GLY A 107 26.01 58.64 -31.04
CA GLY A 107 25.99 57.87 -32.30
C GLY A 107 25.50 56.41 -32.22
N ALA A 108 24.94 55.81 -33.26
CA ALA A 108 24.53 56.27 -34.58
C ALA A 108 23.77 55.08 -35.20
N ALA A 109 22.75 55.40 -36.00
CA ALA A 109 22.31 54.73 -37.24
C ALA A 109 22.01 53.21 -37.24
N GLY A 110 20.97 52.71 -37.90
CA GLY A 110 19.95 53.36 -38.72
C GLY A 110 19.23 52.33 -39.59
N GLY A 111 18.06 52.75 -40.08
CA GLY A 111 17.35 52.24 -41.27
C GLY A 111 16.62 50.90 -41.06
N ALA A 112 15.29 50.85 -41.08
CA ALA A 112 14.36 51.05 -42.21
C ALA A 112 14.31 49.80 -43.12
N ALA A 113 13.19 49.34 -43.66
CA ALA A 113 11.78 49.68 -43.57
C ALA A 113 10.98 48.65 -44.41
N ALA A 114 9.66 48.59 -44.15
CA ALA A 114 8.56 48.30 -45.09
C ALA A 114 8.48 46.92 -45.77
N GLY A 115 7.31 46.33 -46.03
CA GLY A 115 5.92 46.77 -45.89
C GLY A 115 4.98 45.92 -46.76
N GLY A 116 3.66 46.03 -46.49
CA GLY A 116 2.53 45.68 -47.39
C GLY A 116 2.15 44.19 -47.46
N ALA A 117 1.01 43.66 -46.96
CA ALA A 117 -0.42 44.00 -47.01
C ALA A 117 -1.21 43.47 -48.23
N VAL A 118 -2.42 42.95 -47.92
CA VAL A 118 -3.69 42.94 -48.69
C VAL A 118 -4.22 41.61 -49.30
N ALA A 119 -5.17 40.99 -48.54
CA ALA A 119 -6.60 40.68 -48.81
C ALA A 119 -7.16 39.58 -49.78
N GLY A 120 -8.30 39.01 -49.32
CA GLY A 120 -9.46 38.44 -50.05
C GLY A 120 -9.50 36.90 -50.15
N GLY A 121 -10.41 36.11 -49.55
CA GLY A 121 -11.90 36.03 -49.70
C GLY A 121 -12.25 35.05 -50.85
N ASP A 122 -13.21 34.10 -50.85
CA ASP A 122 -14.28 33.60 -49.97
C ASP A 122 -14.89 32.31 -50.63
N LEU A 123 -15.65 31.52 -49.85
CA LEU A 123 -16.74 30.55 -50.19
C LEU A 123 -16.56 29.31 -51.12
N GLY A 124 -17.14 28.18 -50.65
CA GLY A 124 -18.06 27.36 -51.47
C GLY A 124 -17.88 25.83 -51.46
N ALA A 125 -18.71 25.13 -50.67
CA ALA A 125 -18.85 23.67 -50.63
C ALA A 125 -19.83 23.13 -51.68
N ALA A 126 -19.62 21.89 -52.18
CA ALA A 126 -20.66 20.90 -52.51
C ALA A 126 -20.07 19.54 -52.93
N ASP A 127 -20.50 18.50 -52.23
CA ASP A 127 -20.37 17.07 -52.59
C ASP A 127 -21.07 16.72 -53.91
N ALA A 128 -20.56 15.70 -54.60
CA ALA A 128 -21.27 14.42 -54.80
C ALA A 128 -20.64 13.62 -55.94
N SER A 129 -20.29 12.39 -55.60
CA SER A 129 -19.84 11.31 -56.45
C SER A 129 -20.96 10.77 -57.35
N SER A 130 -20.62 10.41 -58.59
CA SER A 130 -20.84 9.08 -59.16
C SER A 130 -20.66 9.12 -60.68
N LEU A 131 -20.04 8.07 -61.22
CA LEU A 131 -20.49 7.27 -62.37
C LEU A 131 -19.29 6.61 -63.07
N LEU A 132 -18.91 5.47 -62.48
CA LEU A 132 -18.70 4.17 -63.13
C LEU A 132 -18.22 4.08 -64.59
N SER A 133 -17.25 3.16 -64.72
CA SER A 133 -17.06 2.15 -65.78
C SER A 133 -16.30 2.61 -67.02
N ARG A 134 -15.44 1.82 -67.68
CA ARG A 134 -15.01 0.41 -67.57
C ARG A 134 -13.88 0.22 -68.62
N VAL A 135 -13.01 -0.76 -68.38
CA VAL A 135 -12.46 -1.71 -69.40
C VAL A 135 -11.15 -1.38 -70.16
N THR A 136 -10.32 -2.44 -70.18
CA THR A 136 -9.17 -2.83 -71.05
C THR A 136 -7.86 -2.04 -70.92
N ALA A 137 -6.65 -2.58 -70.76
CA ALA A 137 -5.94 -3.86 -71.00
C ALA A 137 -4.63 -3.52 -71.76
N SER A 138 -3.65 -4.43 -71.72
CA SER A 138 -2.33 -4.42 -72.41
C SER A 138 -1.23 -3.64 -71.66
N SER A 139 -0.26 -4.30 -70.99
CA SER A 139 0.86 -5.16 -71.42
C SER A 139 2.15 -4.37 -71.69
N SER A 140 3.19 -4.60 -70.87
CA SER A 140 4.55 -4.97 -71.33
C SER A 140 5.54 -4.93 -70.16
N ALA A 141 6.26 -6.04 -69.99
CA ALA A 141 7.39 -6.19 -69.09
C ALA A 141 8.68 -5.64 -69.73
N VAL A 142 9.56 -4.97 -68.96
CA VAL A 142 11.04 -5.04 -69.09
C VAL A 142 11.73 -4.72 -67.74
N VAL A 143 12.36 -5.75 -67.19
CA VAL A 143 13.67 -5.87 -66.50
C VAL A 143 14.50 -4.60 -66.18
N GLN A 144 14.87 -4.36 -64.91
CA GLN A 144 16.27 -4.33 -64.40
C GLN A 144 16.37 -4.10 -62.87
N ALA A 145 17.41 -4.69 -62.28
CA ALA A 145 17.68 -4.83 -60.84
C ALA A 145 18.70 -3.77 -60.31
N PRO A 146 19.25 -3.90 -59.09
CA PRO A 146 19.12 -2.96 -57.98
C PRO A 146 20.31 -1.99 -57.82
N THR A 147 20.10 -0.86 -57.13
CA THR A 147 21.21 -0.10 -56.52
C THR A 147 20.89 0.29 -55.07
N LYS A 148 21.85 0.01 -54.19
CA LYS A 148 21.90 0.40 -52.77
C LYS A 148 22.57 1.77 -52.64
N ALA A 149 22.00 2.66 -51.82
CA ALA A 149 22.64 3.61 -50.88
C ALA A 149 21.53 4.59 -50.40
N ALA A 150 21.01 4.47 -49.17
CA ALA A 150 21.55 4.97 -47.89
C ALA A 150 21.39 6.50 -47.71
N GLY A 151 20.46 6.89 -46.81
CA GLY A 151 20.60 8.06 -45.93
C GLY A 151 19.65 9.24 -46.16
N GLU A 152 18.48 9.23 -45.52
CA GLU A 152 18.00 10.23 -44.52
C GLU A 152 16.46 10.14 -44.40
N ASP A 153 16.01 9.31 -43.46
CA ASP A 153 14.60 9.02 -43.17
C ASP A 153 13.96 10.18 -42.40
N GLN A 154 13.10 10.94 -43.10
CA GLN A 154 11.96 11.59 -42.49
C GLN A 154 11.08 10.51 -41.83
N PRO A 155 10.46 10.74 -40.67
CA PRO A 155 9.55 9.77 -40.08
C PRO A 155 8.35 9.60 -41.03
N ASP A 156 8.27 8.43 -41.65
CA ASP A 156 7.22 8.05 -42.56
C ASP A 156 5.85 8.33 -41.93
N VAL A 157 5.15 9.31 -42.51
CA VAL A 157 3.73 9.57 -42.23
C VAL A 157 2.89 8.30 -42.52
N ASN A 158 3.41 7.40 -43.35
CA ASN A 158 2.86 6.06 -43.58
C ASN A 158 3.09 5.07 -42.41
N VAL A 159 4.18 5.18 -41.66
CA VAL A 159 4.39 4.38 -40.43
C VAL A 159 3.44 4.86 -39.35
N VAL A 160 3.22 6.17 -39.24
CA VAL A 160 2.24 6.76 -38.32
C VAL A 160 0.80 6.40 -38.73
N LEU A 161 0.46 6.41 -40.02
CA LEU A 161 -0.85 5.97 -40.51
C LEU A 161 -1.06 4.46 -40.38
N SER A 162 -0.01 3.64 -40.52
CA SER A 162 -0.09 2.20 -40.26
C SER A 162 -0.26 1.88 -38.77
N ALA A 163 0.30 2.71 -37.89
CA ALA A 163 0.04 2.67 -36.45
C ALA A 163 -1.39 3.13 -36.10
N TYR A 164 -2.05 3.91 -36.96
CA TYR A 164 -3.45 4.33 -36.82
C TYR A 164 -4.47 3.29 -37.32
N SER A 165 -4.01 2.21 -37.95
CA SER A 165 -4.81 1.02 -38.18
C SER A 165 -4.43 -0.03 -37.16
N GLN A 166 -5.18 -0.15 -36.06
CA GLN A 166 -5.22 -1.37 -35.26
C GLN A 166 -5.72 -2.50 -36.19
N GLN A 167 -4.78 -3.16 -36.88
CA GLN A 167 -5.03 -4.13 -37.95
C GLN A 167 -5.40 -5.50 -37.38
N GLY A 168 -6.45 -5.56 -36.57
CA GLY A 168 -7.13 -6.80 -36.27
C GLY A 168 -8.57 -6.66 -36.70
N ASP A 169 -9.04 -7.51 -37.63
CA ASP A 169 -10.48 -7.64 -37.85
C ASP A 169 -11.09 -8.16 -36.53
N PRO A 170 -11.99 -7.41 -35.86
CA PRO A 170 -12.53 -7.77 -34.55
C PRO A 170 -13.17 -9.16 -34.53
N LYS A 171 -13.70 -9.62 -35.68
CA LYS A 171 -14.35 -10.92 -35.82
C LYS A 171 -13.37 -12.10 -35.81
N LEU A 172 -12.09 -11.85 -36.09
CA LEU A 172 -11.06 -12.89 -36.12
C LEU A 172 -10.39 -13.11 -34.76
N TYR A 173 -10.61 -12.23 -33.78
CA TYR A 173 -10.05 -12.34 -32.42
C TYR A 173 -10.37 -13.70 -31.74
N PRO A 174 -11.62 -14.20 -31.76
CA PRO A 174 -11.92 -15.52 -31.22
C PRO A 174 -11.23 -16.67 -31.97
N VAL A 175 -10.96 -16.50 -33.27
CA VAL A 175 -10.28 -17.52 -34.09
C VAL A 175 -8.80 -17.56 -33.75
N TYR A 176 -8.17 -16.39 -33.65
CA TYR A 176 -6.78 -16.24 -33.23
C TYR A 176 -6.52 -16.83 -31.85
N TYR A 177 -7.36 -16.49 -30.87
CA TYR A 177 -7.25 -17.04 -29.51
C TYR A 177 -7.43 -18.57 -29.48
N ASN A 178 -8.40 -19.11 -30.24
CA ASN A 178 -8.57 -20.56 -30.37
C ASN A 178 -7.37 -21.25 -31.05
N GLY A 179 -6.77 -20.62 -32.05
CA GLY A 179 -5.57 -21.13 -32.72
C GLY A 179 -4.40 -21.27 -31.74
N LEU A 180 -4.14 -20.23 -30.96
CA LEU A 180 -3.10 -20.24 -29.93
C LEU A 180 -3.43 -21.24 -28.81
N LYS A 181 -4.69 -21.32 -28.37
CA LYS A 181 -5.15 -22.29 -27.36
C LYS A 181 -4.86 -23.73 -27.79
N ARG A 182 -5.27 -24.11 -29.00
CA ARG A 182 -5.01 -25.45 -29.55
C ARG A 182 -3.52 -25.74 -29.67
N PHE A 183 -2.72 -24.74 -30.05
CA PHE A 183 -1.27 -24.89 -30.07
C PHE A 183 -0.72 -25.20 -28.68
N ILE A 184 -1.05 -24.40 -27.67
CA ILE A 184 -0.57 -24.59 -26.29
C ILE A 184 -1.02 -25.93 -25.71
N GLU A 185 -2.24 -26.38 -26.01
CA GLU A 185 -2.74 -27.69 -25.59
C GLU A 185 -2.05 -28.87 -26.29
N SER A 186 -1.47 -28.65 -27.48
CA SER A 186 -0.74 -29.68 -28.23
C SER A 186 0.73 -29.84 -27.82
N VAL A 187 1.26 -28.88 -27.05
CA VAL A 187 2.64 -28.87 -26.58
C VAL A 187 2.80 -29.79 -25.36
N LEU A 188 4.02 -30.30 -25.16
CA LEU A 188 4.43 -31.09 -23.98
C LEU A 188 4.03 -30.42 -22.66
N ASP A 189 3.70 -31.24 -21.66
CA ASP A 189 3.18 -30.78 -20.36
C ASP A 189 4.11 -29.79 -19.62
N CYS A 190 5.43 -29.98 -19.72
CA CYS A 190 6.41 -29.07 -19.11
C CYS A 190 6.32 -27.64 -19.66
N HIS A 191 6.24 -27.49 -20.98
CA HIS A 191 6.12 -26.18 -21.62
C HIS A 191 4.68 -25.66 -21.56
N ARG A 192 3.68 -26.56 -21.56
CA ARG A 192 2.27 -26.20 -21.40
C ARG A 192 2.02 -25.45 -20.09
N ALA A 193 2.67 -25.87 -19.00
CA ALA A 193 2.57 -25.19 -17.71
C ALA A 193 3.00 -23.72 -17.80
N GLU A 194 4.13 -23.41 -18.45
CA GLU A 194 4.61 -22.03 -18.64
C GLU A 194 3.76 -21.24 -19.63
N LEU A 195 3.42 -21.84 -20.77
CA LEU A 195 2.65 -21.18 -21.81
C LEU A 195 1.21 -20.88 -21.37
N SER A 196 0.68 -21.63 -20.40
CA SER A 196 -0.65 -21.35 -19.81
C SER A 196 -0.74 -19.94 -19.19
N GLN A 197 0.39 -19.37 -18.72
CA GLN A 197 0.42 -18.03 -18.16
C GLN A 197 0.09 -16.93 -19.18
N VAL A 198 0.24 -17.21 -20.49
CA VAL A 198 -0.04 -16.24 -21.56
C VAL A 198 -1.55 -16.04 -21.74
N PHE A 199 -2.39 -17.01 -21.34
CA PHE A 199 -3.83 -16.97 -21.58
C PHE A 199 -4.52 -15.78 -20.93
N TYR A 200 -4.28 -15.58 -19.64
CA TYR A 200 -4.92 -14.51 -18.87
C TYR A 200 -4.61 -13.11 -19.43
N PRO A 201 -3.33 -12.67 -19.52
CA PRO A 201 -3.05 -11.32 -19.96
C PRO A 201 -3.44 -11.10 -21.42
N LEU A 202 -3.29 -12.12 -22.29
CA LEU A 202 -3.74 -12.01 -23.68
C LEU A 202 -5.26 -11.84 -23.76
N PHE A 203 -6.02 -12.65 -23.01
CA PHE A 203 -7.48 -12.55 -22.94
C PHE A 203 -7.92 -11.17 -22.47
N VAL A 204 -7.33 -10.66 -21.39
CA VAL A 204 -7.67 -9.33 -20.85
C VAL A 204 -7.30 -8.23 -21.84
N HIS A 205 -6.09 -8.20 -22.40
CA HIS A 205 -5.70 -7.16 -23.35
C HIS A 205 -6.58 -7.16 -24.62
N MET A 206 -6.87 -8.34 -25.18
CA MET A 206 -7.78 -8.47 -26.33
C MET A 206 -9.19 -7.99 -26.00
N TYR A 207 -9.72 -8.38 -24.84
CA TYR A 207 -11.03 -7.91 -24.39
C TYR A 207 -11.06 -6.39 -24.19
N LEU A 208 -10.04 -5.83 -23.53
CA LEU A 208 -9.94 -4.40 -23.29
C LEU A 208 -9.82 -3.61 -24.61
N GLU A 209 -9.16 -4.16 -25.64
CA GLU A 209 -9.07 -3.55 -26.97
C GLU A 209 -10.43 -3.50 -27.67
N LEU A 210 -11.20 -4.59 -27.62
CA LEU A 210 -12.56 -4.63 -28.18
C LEU A 210 -13.50 -3.63 -27.49
N VAL A 211 -13.44 -3.55 -26.16
CA VAL A 211 -14.25 -2.59 -25.37
C VAL A 211 -13.83 -1.15 -25.65
N TYR A 212 -12.52 -0.88 -25.77
CA TYR A 212 -12.01 0.46 -26.07
C TYR A 212 -12.45 0.96 -27.45
N ASN A 213 -12.49 0.05 -28.43
CA ASN A 213 -12.91 0.33 -29.80
C ASN A 213 -14.44 0.34 -29.98
N ASN A 214 -15.21 0.21 -28.89
CA ASN A 214 -16.68 0.19 -28.85
C ASN A 214 -17.34 -1.01 -29.57
N TYR A 215 -16.66 -2.15 -29.69
CA TYR A 215 -17.23 -3.39 -30.22
C TYR A 215 -17.89 -4.22 -29.11
N GLU A 216 -19.03 -3.74 -28.58
CA GLU A 216 -19.68 -4.32 -27.39
C GLU A 216 -20.19 -5.75 -27.63
N SER A 217 -20.79 -6.02 -28.80
CA SER A 217 -21.37 -7.33 -29.09
C SER A 217 -20.29 -8.40 -29.25
N GLU A 218 -19.21 -8.07 -29.94
CA GLU A 218 -18.04 -8.94 -30.12
C GLU A 218 -17.30 -9.16 -28.80
N ALA A 219 -17.12 -8.12 -28.00
CA ALA A 219 -16.49 -8.22 -26.68
C ALA A 219 -17.29 -9.16 -25.76
N LYS A 220 -18.62 -9.04 -25.73
CA LYS A 220 -19.48 -9.92 -24.92
C LYS A 220 -19.41 -11.38 -25.38
N ALA A 221 -19.50 -11.62 -26.69
CA ALA A 221 -19.38 -12.97 -27.25
C ALA A 221 -18.00 -13.60 -26.99
N PHE A 222 -16.93 -12.80 -27.07
CA PHE A 222 -15.57 -13.23 -26.73
C PHE A 222 -15.46 -13.56 -25.23
N PHE A 223 -16.02 -12.73 -24.37
CA PHE A 223 -15.99 -12.92 -22.91
C PHE A 223 -16.74 -14.18 -22.49
N GLU A 224 -17.98 -14.39 -22.96
CA GLU A 224 -18.78 -15.58 -22.62
C GLU A 224 -18.11 -16.89 -23.07
N LYS A 225 -17.40 -16.86 -24.21
CA LYS A 225 -16.75 -18.06 -24.77
C LYS A 225 -15.49 -18.47 -24.00
N PHE A 226 -14.69 -17.52 -23.53
CA PHE A 226 -13.35 -17.81 -22.98
C PHE A 226 -13.19 -17.53 -21.48
N ARG A 227 -14.20 -16.98 -20.79
CA ARG A 227 -14.13 -16.75 -19.33
C ARG A 227 -13.90 -18.03 -18.51
N GLY A 228 -14.39 -19.18 -18.98
CA GLY A 228 -14.29 -20.46 -18.27
C GLY A 228 -12.96 -21.18 -18.45
N ASP A 229 -12.11 -20.69 -19.37
CA ASP A 229 -10.79 -21.28 -19.64
C ASP A 229 -9.70 -20.70 -18.74
N GLN A 230 -10.00 -19.64 -18.00
CA GLN A 230 -9.04 -18.96 -17.13
C GLN A 230 -8.91 -19.69 -15.79
N GLU A 231 -7.78 -19.48 -15.14
CA GLU A 231 -7.50 -20.02 -13.81
C GLU A 231 -8.49 -19.48 -12.76
N CYS A 232 -8.83 -20.30 -11.78
CA CYS A 232 -9.83 -19.98 -10.76
C CYS A 232 -9.48 -18.73 -9.93
N TYR A 233 -8.19 -18.44 -9.75
CA TYR A 233 -7.72 -17.30 -8.97
C TYR A 233 -7.88 -15.93 -9.64
N TYR A 234 -8.38 -15.87 -10.88
CA TYR A 234 -8.73 -14.62 -11.57
C TYR A 234 -10.23 -14.32 -11.55
N GLU A 235 -11.04 -15.05 -10.79
CA GLU A 235 -12.50 -14.89 -10.80
C GLU A 235 -12.96 -13.47 -10.47
N ASP A 236 -12.32 -12.80 -9.50
CA ASP A 236 -12.68 -11.43 -9.12
C ASP A 236 -12.41 -10.42 -10.26
N ASP A 237 -11.28 -10.57 -10.96
CA ASP A 237 -10.98 -9.76 -12.13
C ASP A 237 -12.00 -10.01 -13.24
N LEU A 238 -12.39 -11.27 -13.47
CA LEU A 238 -13.43 -11.62 -14.43
C LEU A 238 -14.79 -11.04 -14.03
N ARG A 239 -15.11 -10.98 -12.73
CA ARG A 239 -16.33 -10.34 -12.23
C ARG A 239 -16.31 -8.84 -12.53
N ILE A 240 -15.17 -8.16 -12.31
CA ILE A 240 -14.98 -6.75 -12.67
C ILE A 240 -15.12 -6.56 -14.18
N LEU A 241 -14.43 -7.37 -15.00
CA LEU A 241 -14.49 -7.32 -16.46
C LEU A 241 -15.92 -7.57 -16.99
N SER A 242 -16.70 -8.43 -16.37
CA SER A 242 -18.09 -8.67 -16.78
C SER A 242 -19.00 -7.44 -16.65
N SER A 243 -18.65 -6.49 -15.76
CA SER A 243 -19.37 -5.23 -15.58
C SER A 243 -18.95 -4.13 -16.58
N LEU A 244 -17.91 -4.37 -17.37
CA LEU A 244 -17.24 -3.39 -18.21
C LEU A 244 -17.55 -3.58 -19.70
N SER A 245 -18.72 -3.12 -20.14
CA SER A 245 -19.09 -3.19 -21.57
C SER A 245 -18.81 -1.89 -22.35
N LYS A 246 -18.64 -0.76 -21.66
CA LYS A 246 -18.53 0.58 -22.27
C LYS A 246 -17.16 1.21 -22.04
N ARG A 247 -16.72 2.01 -23.01
CA ARG A 247 -15.53 2.87 -22.90
C ARG A 247 -15.60 3.87 -21.74
N GLU A 248 -16.78 4.31 -21.35
CA GLU A 248 -16.95 5.23 -20.22
C GLU A 248 -16.61 4.57 -18.88
N HIS A 249 -17.00 3.30 -18.69
CA HIS A 249 -16.68 2.57 -17.48
C HIS A 249 -15.17 2.32 -17.34
N MET A 250 -14.46 2.21 -18.47
CA MET A 250 -12.99 2.16 -18.49
C MET A 250 -12.35 3.47 -18.05
N ARG A 251 -12.91 4.64 -18.41
CA ARG A 251 -12.38 5.92 -17.94
C ARG A 251 -12.52 6.10 -16.44
N GLY A 252 -13.54 5.50 -15.83
CA GLY A 252 -13.75 5.52 -14.38
C GLY A 252 -12.80 4.60 -13.61
N ASN A 253 -12.23 3.58 -14.26
CA ASN A 253 -11.34 2.63 -13.61
C ASN A 253 -9.89 2.81 -14.08
N GLU A 254 -9.14 3.61 -13.32
CA GLU A 254 -7.71 3.88 -13.57
C GLU A 254 -6.88 2.59 -13.58
N THR A 255 -7.25 1.59 -12.77
CA THR A 255 -6.48 0.33 -12.67
C THR A 255 -6.42 -0.43 -14.01
N LEU A 256 -7.47 -0.35 -14.82
CA LEU A 256 -7.54 -1.04 -16.12
C LEU A 256 -6.87 -0.26 -17.24
N LEU A 257 -6.90 1.07 -17.16
CA LEU A 257 -6.11 1.92 -18.05
C LEU A 257 -4.62 1.71 -17.80
N ASP A 258 -4.22 1.65 -16.53
CA ASP A 258 -2.86 1.33 -16.15
C ASP A 258 -2.50 -0.10 -16.54
N PHE A 259 -3.39 -1.08 -16.36
CA PHE A 259 -3.17 -2.44 -16.86
C PHE A 259 -2.92 -2.46 -18.37
N ARG A 260 -3.74 -1.74 -19.16
CA ARG A 260 -3.60 -1.68 -20.63
C ARG A 260 -2.30 -1.01 -21.08
N THR A 261 -1.92 0.08 -20.43
CA THR A 261 -0.74 0.87 -20.79
C THR A 261 0.55 0.25 -20.25
N SER A 262 0.46 -0.48 -19.14
CA SER A 262 1.56 -1.25 -18.58
C SER A 262 1.82 -2.49 -19.42
N LYS A 263 3.09 -2.91 -19.46
CA LYS A 263 3.45 -4.21 -20.04
C LYS A 263 3.34 -5.27 -18.96
N PHE A 264 2.46 -6.24 -19.17
CA PHE A 264 2.29 -7.36 -18.26
C PHE A 264 3.54 -8.24 -18.31
N VAL A 265 4.16 -8.46 -17.15
CA VAL A 265 5.43 -9.18 -17.08
C VAL A 265 5.18 -10.67 -16.91
N LEU A 266 5.78 -11.49 -17.78
CA LEU A 266 5.73 -12.95 -17.73
C LEU A 266 7.14 -13.50 -17.65
N ARG A 267 7.34 -14.57 -16.88
CA ARG A 267 8.63 -15.26 -16.79
C ARG A 267 8.51 -16.63 -17.42
N ILE A 268 9.29 -16.91 -18.46
CA ILE A 268 9.27 -18.22 -19.12
C ILE A 268 10.69 -18.68 -19.44
N SER A 269 10.88 -20.00 -19.51
CA SER A 269 12.16 -20.57 -19.91
C SER A 269 12.48 -20.23 -21.36
N ARG A 270 13.77 -20.19 -21.69
CA ARG A 270 14.25 -19.98 -23.06
C ARG A 270 13.63 -20.97 -24.05
N ASP A 271 13.48 -22.24 -23.65
CA ASP A 271 12.97 -23.30 -24.52
C ASP A 271 11.49 -23.09 -24.86
N SER A 272 10.66 -22.81 -23.85
CA SER A 272 9.24 -22.47 -24.04
C SER A 272 9.07 -21.24 -24.92
N TYR A 273 9.91 -20.21 -24.72
CA TYR A 273 9.86 -18.99 -25.53
C TYR A 273 10.22 -19.26 -27.00
N GLN A 274 11.20 -20.11 -27.28
CA GLN A 274 11.57 -20.45 -28.66
C GLN A 274 10.45 -21.18 -29.39
N LEU A 275 9.76 -22.11 -28.71
CA LEU A 275 8.59 -22.81 -29.26
C LEU A 275 7.46 -21.82 -29.59
N LEU A 276 7.14 -20.94 -28.64
CA LEU A 276 6.13 -19.89 -28.82
C LEU A 276 6.50 -18.96 -29.97
N LYS A 277 7.76 -18.50 -30.01
CA LYS A 277 8.26 -17.60 -31.05
C LYS A 277 8.19 -18.24 -32.44
N ARG A 278 8.53 -19.53 -32.57
CA ARG A 278 8.45 -20.24 -33.87
C ARG A 278 7.01 -20.30 -34.38
N HIS A 279 6.05 -20.57 -33.51
CA HIS A 279 4.63 -20.62 -33.88
C HIS A 279 4.05 -19.22 -34.21
N LEU A 280 4.48 -18.19 -33.49
CA LEU A 280 4.04 -16.81 -33.73
C LEU A 280 4.65 -16.19 -35.00
N GLN A 281 5.80 -16.68 -35.46
CA GLN A 281 6.43 -16.28 -36.72
C GLN A 281 5.73 -16.84 -37.97
N GLU A 282 4.81 -17.80 -37.81
CA GLU A 282 3.99 -18.29 -38.92
C GLU A 282 3.02 -17.18 -39.37
N ARG A 283 2.90 -16.97 -40.68
CA ARG A 283 2.15 -15.83 -41.27
C ARG A 283 0.69 -15.70 -40.82
N GLN A 284 0.08 -16.78 -40.32
CA GLN A 284 -1.31 -16.79 -39.88
C GLN A 284 -1.51 -16.14 -38.50
N ASN A 285 -0.44 -15.96 -37.71
CA ASN A 285 -0.51 -15.53 -36.31
C ASN A 285 0.09 -14.13 -36.05
N ASN A 286 0.36 -13.35 -37.11
CA ASN A 286 1.07 -12.07 -36.98
C ASN A 286 0.33 -11.04 -36.10
N GLN A 287 -1.00 -11.11 -36.02
CA GLN A 287 -1.78 -10.19 -35.18
C GLN A 287 -1.61 -10.49 -33.68
N ILE A 288 -1.60 -11.76 -33.28
CA ILE A 288 -1.31 -12.16 -31.89
C ILE A 288 0.12 -11.75 -31.53
N TRP A 289 1.06 -11.91 -32.47
CA TRP A 289 2.44 -11.48 -32.28
C TRP A 289 2.54 -9.98 -31.98
N ASN A 290 1.83 -9.12 -32.71
CA ASN A 290 1.80 -7.67 -32.46
C ASN A 290 1.28 -7.34 -31.05
N ILE A 291 0.15 -7.96 -30.64
CA ILE A 291 -0.44 -7.75 -29.31
C ILE A 291 0.53 -8.17 -28.21
N ILE A 292 1.20 -9.32 -28.38
CA ILE A 292 2.20 -9.82 -27.43
C ILE A 292 3.40 -8.86 -27.35
N GLN A 293 3.87 -8.30 -28.47
CA GLN A 293 4.99 -7.35 -28.46
C GLN A 293 4.65 -6.00 -27.81
N GLU A 294 3.42 -5.54 -27.98
CA GLU A 294 2.96 -4.27 -27.44
C GLU A 294 2.70 -4.37 -25.93
N HIS A 295 1.95 -5.39 -25.51
CA HIS A 295 1.38 -5.46 -24.16
C HIS A 295 2.06 -6.45 -23.21
N LEU A 296 2.86 -7.40 -23.71
CA LEU A 296 3.56 -8.35 -22.85
C LEU A 296 5.06 -8.02 -22.79
N TYR A 297 5.62 -8.15 -21.58
CA TYR A 297 7.05 -8.17 -21.36
C TYR A 297 7.46 -9.57 -20.92
N ILE A 298 8.14 -10.29 -21.80
CA ILE A 298 8.58 -11.66 -21.54
C ILE A 298 10.01 -11.62 -20.99
N ASP A 299 10.17 -11.92 -19.70
CA ASP A 299 11.45 -12.10 -19.02
C ASP A 299 11.92 -13.56 -19.19
N ILE A 300 12.96 -13.72 -20.00
CA ILE A 300 13.49 -15.03 -20.38
C ILE A 300 14.54 -15.44 -19.34
N PHE A 301 14.36 -16.62 -18.73
CA PHE A 301 15.39 -17.21 -17.89
C PHE A 301 15.98 -18.47 -18.54
N ASP A 302 17.27 -18.69 -18.29
CA ASP A 302 18.02 -19.83 -18.79
C ASP A 302 17.95 -20.96 -17.78
N GLY A 303 17.17 -22.00 -18.07
CA GLY A 303 16.98 -23.14 -17.16
C GLY A 303 15.84 -24.05 -17.62
N MET A 304 15.62 -25.12 -16.85
CA MET A 304 14.48 -26.01 -17.08
C MET A 304 13.15 -25.26 -16.89
N PRO A 305 12.08 -25.63 -17.62
CA PRO A 305 10.75 -25.07 -17.41
C PRO A 305 10.27 -25.25 -15.97
N ARG A 306 9.59 -24.23 -15.44
CA ARG A 306 9.01 -24.28 -14.09
C ARG A 306 7.87 -25.29 -14.00
N SER A 307 7.68 -25.88 -12.82
CA SER A 307 6.51 -26.73 -12.56
C SER A 307 5.24 -25.87 -12.43
N LYS A 308 4.08 -26.47 -12.74
CA LYS A 308 2.77 -25.78 -12.61
C LYS A 308 2.55 -25.24 -11.19
N SER A 309 2.95 -25.98 -10.16
CA SER A 309 2.87 -25.54 -8.75
C SER A 309 3.70 -24.27 -8.49
N GLN A 310 4.95 -24.21 -8.95
CA GLN A 310 5.81 -23.02 -8.78
C GLN A 310 5.26 -21.79 -9.51
N ILE A 311 4.71 -22.01 -10.70
CA ILE A 311 4.04 -21.00 -11.51
C ILE A 311 2.83 -20.45 -10.77
N ASP A 312 1.96 -21.33 -10.31
CA ASP A 312 0.74 -20.95 -9.62
C ASP A 312 1.04 -20.32 -8.26
N ALA A 313 2.18 -20.61 -7.64
CA ALA A 313 2.60 -19.92 -6.42
C ALA A 313 3.08 -18.47 -6.69
N MET A 314 3.78 -18.21 -7.79
CA MET A 314 4.40 -16.90 -8.10
C MET A 314 3.54 -15.94 -8.95
N SER A 315 2.59 -16.48 -9.72
CA SER A 315 1.73 -15.71 -10.63
C SER A 315 0.53 -15.08 -9.91
N GLY A 316 -0.37 -14.43 -10.65
CA GLY A 316 -1.66 -13.99 -10.11
C GLY A 316 -1.74 -12.54 -9.64
N SER A 317 -0.76 -11.70 -9.93
CA SER A 317 -0.91 -10.25 -9.76
C SER A 317 -1.44 -9.56 -11.02
N LEU A 318 -2.02 -8.36 -10.87
CA LEU A 318 -2.48 -7.58 -12.03
C LEU A 318 -1.32 -7.10 -12.92
N ALA A 319 -0.14 -6.83 -12.36
CA ALA A 319 1.03 -6.40 -13.13
C ALA A 319 1.85 -7.56 -13.72
N GLY A 320 1.43 -8.81 -13.45
CA GLY A 320 2.19 -10.02 -13.76
C GLY A 320 3.25 -10.35 -12.71
N GLU A 321 4.35 -10.96 -13.13
CA GLU A 321 5.47 -11.28 -12.24
C GLU A 321 6.44 -10.10 -12.10
N ALA A 322 7.25 -10.06 -11.04
CA ALA A 322 8.30 -9.07 -10.95
C ALA A 322 9.44 -9.37 -11.95
N LYS A 323 9.92 -8.34 -12.67
CA LYS A 323 11.16 -8.45 -13.45
C LYS A 323 12.31 -8.86 -12.53
N ARG A 324 13.16 -9.79 -12.94
CA ARG A 324 14.27 -10.23 -12.08
C ARG A 324 15.21 -9.08 -11.70
N GLU A 325 15.45 -8.14 -12.61
CA GLU A 325 16.30 -6.96 -12.34
C GLU A 325 15.76 -6.08 -11.20
N ALA A 326 14.44 -5.95 -11.07
CA ALA A 326 13.81 -5.20 -10.00
C ALA A 326 14.17 -5.76 -8.63
N ASN A 327 14.39 -7.08 -8.53
CA ASN A 327 14.73 -7.75 -7.28
C ASN A 327 16.23 -7.96 -7.06
N LYS A 328 17.09 -7.50 -7.98
CA LYS A 328 18.56 -7.61 -7.86
C LYS A 328 19.21 -6.42 -7.15
N ALA A 329 18.52 -5.29 -6.99
CA ALA A 329 19.08 -4.10 -6.35
C ALA A 329 19.62 -4.44 -4.95
N LYS A 330 20.77 -3.89 -4.54
CA LYS A 330 21.30 -4.18 -3.20
C LYS A 330 20.40 -3.55 -2.14
N VAL A 331 19.91 -4.36 -1.20
CA VAL A 331 19.09 -3.93 -0.07
C VAL A 331 19.87 -4.12 1.22
N TYR A 332 19.85 -3.10 2.08
CA TYR A 332 20.45 -3.11 3.40
C TYR A 332 19.45 -3.62 4.44
N TYR A 333 19.20 -4.92 4.46
CA TYR A 333 18.22 -5.56 5.37
C TYR A 333 18.79 -5.81 6.77
N GLY A 334 20.07 -5.58 7.01
CA GLY A 334 20.66 -5.73 8.33
C GLY A 334 20.10 -4.73 9.34
N LEU A 335 20.14 -5.11 10.62
CA LEU A 335 19.70 -4.27 11.73
C LEU A 335 20.74 -3.20 12.06
N LEU A 336 20.27 -2.05 12.56
CA LEU A 336 21.16 -0.99 13.04
C LEU A 336 21.93 -1.44 14.29
N LYS A 337 23.16 -0.96 14.44
CA LYS A 337 23.95 -1.25 15.65
C LYS A 337 23.27 -0.55 16.83
N GLU A 338 22.87 -1.34 17.83
CA GLU A 338 22.40 -0.79 19.08
C GLU A 338 23.53 -0.03 19.80
N PRO A 339 23.26 1.18 20.33
CA PRO A 339 24.23 1.88 21.15
C PRO A 339 24.54 1.07 22.40
N GLU A 340 25.80 1.10 22.82
CA GLU A 340 26.24 0.47 24.06
C GLU A 340 25.71 1.30 25.22
N ILE A 341 24.60 0.85 25.81
CA ILE A 341 24.04 1.43 27.03
C ILE A 341 24.71 0.69 28.19
N GLU A 342 25.49 1.41 28.99
CA GLU A 342 26.01 0.88 30.25
C GLU A 342 24.82 0.58 31.15
N LEU A 343 24.60 -0.71 31.44
CA LEU A 343 23.64 -1.12 32.47
C LEU A 343 24.24 -0.70 33.81
N PRO A 344 23.57 0.14 34.61
CA PRO A 344 23.84 0.16 36.04
C PRO A 344 23.64 -1.28 36.52
N LEU A 345 24.69 -1.89 37.05
CA LEU A 345 24.53 -3.09 37.84
C LEU A 345 23.62 -2.65 39.00
N ASP A 346 22.42 -3.23 39.09
CA ASP A 346 21.60 -3.04 40.27
C ASP A 346 22.39 -3.68 41.43
N ASP A 347 23.09 -2.85 42.22
CA ASP A 347 23.74 -3.22 43.48
C ASP A 347 22.68 -3.47 44.59
N GLU A 348 21.49 -3.96 44.24
CA GLU A 348 20.38 -4.23 45.18
C GLU A 348 20.48 -5.60 45.86
N ASP A 349 21.51 -6.40 45.55
CA ASP A 349 21.75 -7.71 46.18
C ASP A 349 22.84 -7.70 47.29
N GLU A 350 23.41 -6.53 47.67
CA GLU A 350 24.43 -6.42 48.75
C GLU A 350 23.90 -5.92 50.12
N GLU A 351 22.59 -5.97 50.39
CA GLU A 351 22.04 -5.66 51.73
C GLU A 351 21.71 -6.89 52.62
N ALA A 352 22.21 -8.07 52.27
CA ALA A 352 22.15 -9.24 53.16
C ALA A 352 23.56 -9.76 53.50
N GLU A 353 23.87 -9.75 54.80
CA GLU A 353 25.04 -10.37 55.46
C GLU A 353 26.31 -9.51 55.62
N ASN A 354 26.20 -8.43 56.42
CA ASN A 354 27.33 -7.99 57.25
C ASN A 354 27.41 -8.87 58.52
N GLU A 355 28.08 -10.02 58.44
CA GLU A 355 28.75 -10.62 59.59
C GLU A 355 30.25 -10.80 59.31
N GLU A 356 31.05 -10.27 60.23
CA GLU A 356 32.49 -10.14 60.14
C GLU A 356 33.24 -11.49 60.09
N GLY A 357 34.27 -11.55 59.22
CA GLY A 357 35.50 -12.29 59.51
C GLY A 357 35.68 -13.66 58.84
N LYS A 358 36.24 -13.68 57.62
CA LYS A 358 37.22 -14.68 57.13
C LYS A 358 37.88 -14.27 55.80
N PRO A 359 39.12 -14.72 55.51
CA PRO A 359 40.05 -14.03 54.62
C PRO A 359 39.81 -14.30 53.13
N LYS A 360 40.09 -13.25 52.34
CA LYS A 360 40.06 -13.17 50.86
C LYS A 360 40.60 -14.44 50.18
N LYS A 361 39.71 -15.29 49.65
CA LYS A 361 40.06 -16.31 48.65
C LYS A 361 39.97 -15.70 47.24
N LYS A 362 41.03 -15.89 46.47
CA LYS A 362 41.23 -15.50 45.07
C LYS A 362 39.96 -15.69 44.23
N LYS A 363 39.50 -14.60 43.59
CA LYS A 363 38.56 -14.65 42.46
C LYS A 363 39.11 -15.62 41.40
N PRO A 364 38.41 -16.69 41.00
CA PRO A 364 38.68 -17.30 39.71
C PRO A 364 38.27 -16.26 38.65
N LYS A 365 39.19 -15.94 37.73
CA LYS A 365 38.86 -15.28 36.46
C LYS A 365 37.77 -16.13 35.79
N LYS A 366 36.51 -15.75 35.97
CA LYS A 366 35.41 -16.24 35.16
C LYS A 366 35.47 -15.42 33.88
N ASP A 367 35.78 -16.12 32.80
CA ASP A 367 35.98 -15.56 31.48
C ASP A 367 34.92 -14.53 31.13
N SER A 368 35.39 -13.41 30.59
CA SER A 368 34.59 -12.37 29.93
C SER A 368 33.90 -12.98 28.71
N VAL A 369 32.80 -13.70 28.93
CA VAL A 369 31.87 -14.11 27.88
C VAL A 369 31.03 -12.88 27.52
N GLY A 370 31.65 -11.96 26.79
CA GLY A 370 31.01 -10.71 26.38
C GLY A 370 31.83 -9.87 25.39
N SER A 371 32.96 -10.36 24.92
CA SER A 371 33.84 -9.61 24.00
C SER A 371 34.41 -10.50 22.90
N LYS A 372 33.57 -11.34 22.29
CA LYS A 372 33.77 -11.69 20.88
C LYS A 372 33.14 -10.58 20.07
N SER A 373 33.97 -9.73 19.49
CA SER A 373 33.62 -8.66 18.55
C SER A 373 32.32 -8.95 17.81
N LYS A 374 31.25 -8.18 18.09
CA LYS A 374 30.01 -8.17 17.28
C LYS A 374 30.44 -7.86 15.85
N LYS A 375 30.61 -8.90 15.04
CA LYS A 375 30.95 -8.80 13.62
C LYS A 375 29.86 -7.94 13.01
N GLN A 376 30.23 -6.74 12.57
CA GLN A 376 29.29 -5.77 12.03
C GLN A 376 28.59 -6.44 10.85
N ASP A 377 27.25 -6.52 10.86
CA ASP A 377 26.51 -7.12 9.77
C ASP A 377 26.82 -6.30 8.49
N PRO A 378 27.46 -6.90 7.47
CA PRO A 378 27.84 -6.19 6.25
C PRO A 378 26.62 -5.65 5.48
N ASN A 379 25.43 -6.17 5.78
CA ASN A 379 24.17 -5.76 5.17
C ASN A 379 23.42 -4.73 6.02
N ALA A 380 23.94 -4.31 7.18
CA ALA A 380 23.37 -3.22 7.96
C ALA A 380 23.69 -1.86 7.31
N PRO A 381 22.71 -0.95 7.20
CA PRO A 381 22.99 0.40 6.75
C PRO A 381 23.76 1.20 7.81
N GLN A 382 24.47 2.24 7.37
CA GLN A 382 25.06 3.21 8.29
C GLN A 382 23.96 3.97 9.02
N GLN A 383 24.16 4.27 10.32
CA GLN A 383 23.19 5.00 11.15
C GLN A 383 22.83 6.38 10.57
N THR A 384 23.77 7.00 9.86
CA THR A 384 23.64 8.32 9.24
C THR A 384 23.00 8.30 7.85
N ARG A 385 22.62 7.12 7.33
CA ARG A 385 22.03 7.00 5.99
C ARG A 385 20.72 7.79 5.85
N ILE A 386 19.88 7.69 6.86
CA ILE A 386 18.70 8.54 7.04
C ILE A 386 18.84 9.26 8.39
N PRO A 387 18.39 10.51 8.52
CA PRO A 387 18.48 11.23 9.78
C PRO A 387 17.50 10.60 10.78
N LEU A 388 18.01 9.79 11.71
CA LEU A 388 17.23 9.18 12.78
C LEU A 388 17.30 10.04 14.04
N PRO A 389 16.21 10.09 14.85
CA PRO A 389 16.24 10.77 16.13
C PRO A 389 17.30 10.20 17.06
N GLU A 390 17.93 11.08 17.85
CA GLU A 390 18.78 10.65 18.95
C GLU A 390 17.92 10.06 20.08
N LEU A 391 18.47 9.06 20.76
CA LEU A 391 17.78 8.37 21.86
C LEU A 391 17.72 9.28 23.09
N LYS A 392 16.50 9.60 23.51
CA LYS A 392 16.24 10.31 24.76
C LYS A 392 16.60 9.43 25.96
N ASP A 393 16.84 10.04 27.12
CA ASP A 393 17.14 9.27 28.34
C ASP A 393 15.97 8.39 28.79
N SER A 394 14.71 8.80 28.52
CA SER A 394 13.52 7.97 28.69
C SER A 394 13.56 6.69 27.85
N ASP A 395 14.04 6.80 26.62
CA ASP A 395 14.09 5.70 25.66
C ASP A 395 15.22 4.74 26.03
N LYS A 396 16.33 5.26 26.57
CA LYS A 396 17.40 4.44 27.15
C LYS A 396 16.88 3.62 28.32
N LEU A 397 16.10 4.23 29.23
CA LEU A 397 15.50 3.51 30.36
C LEU A 397 14.52 2.42 29.89
N ASP A 398 13.63 2.73 28.93
CA ASP A 398 12.71 1.71 28.40
C ASP A 398 13.44 0.58 27.66
N LYS A 399 14.56 0.89 26.98
CA LYS A 399 15.45 -0.13 26.41
C LYS A 399 16.11 -1.00 27.48
N ILE A 400 16.56 -0.42 28.59
CA ILE A 400 17.12 -1.20 29.72
C ILE A 400 16.03 -2.14 30.27
N MET A 401 14.81 -1.65 30.44
CA MET A 401 13.67 -2.47 30.87
C MET A 401 13.35 -3.57 29.85
N TYR A 402 13.37 -3.25 28.55
CA TYR A 402 13.23 -4.24 27.48
C TYR A 402 14.32 -5.33 27.57
N MET A 403 15.57 -4.95 27.84
CA MET A 403 16.67 -5.91 28.03
C MET A 403 16.47 -6.76 29.30
N LYS A 404 16.05 -6.17 30.41
CA LYS A 404 15.71 -6.89 31.66
C LYS A 404 14.52 -7.85 31.47
N GLU A 405 13.58 -7.55 30.57
CA GLU A 405 12.48 -8.45 30.24
C GLU A 405 12.86 -9.51 29.20
N ALA A 406 13.77 -9.18 28.28
CA ALA A 406 14.30 -10.12 27.31
C ALA A 406 15.07 -11.27 27.99
N THR A 407 15.77 -11.02 29.12
CA THR A 407 16.41 -12.10 29.90
C THR A 407 15.40 -13.04 30.56
N LYS A 408 14.17 -12.57 30.81
CA LYS A 408 13.06 -13.35 31.38
C LYS A 408 12.15 -13.96 30.30
N ARG A 409 12.46 -13.75 29.01
CA ARG A 409 11.66 -14.22 27.89
C ARG A 409 11.78 -15.74 27.76
N ILE A 410 10.64 -16.39 27.53
CA ILE A 410 10.60 -17.83 27.25
C ILE A 410 10.98 -18.04 25.78
N ARG A 411 11.99 -18.88 25.53
CA ARG A 411 12.32 -19.34 24.17
C ARG A 411 11.18 -20.24 23.69
N LEU A 412 10.55 -19.85 22.58
CA LEU A 412 9.48 -20.62 21.98
C LEU A 412 10.07 -21.72 21.08
N GLY A 413 9.22 -22.65 20.67
CA GLY A 413 9.60 -23.70 19.74
C GLY A 413 8.44 -24.65 19.50
N PRO A 414 8.66 -25.74 18.75
CA PRO A 414 7.62 -26.72 18.50
C PRO A 414 7.04 -27.33 19.78
N GLU A 415 7.90 -27.56 20.77
CA GLU A 415 7.52 -28.12 22.07
C GLU A 415 6.97 -27.07 23.05
N ASN A 416 7.39 -25.80 22.89
CA ASN A 416 7.05 -24.70 23.80
C ASN A 416 6.25 -23.64 23.05
N LEU A 417 4.93 -23.83 23.00
CA LEU A 417 4.02 -22.88 22.36
C LEU A 417 3.72 -21.67 23.25
N PRO A 418 3.53 -20.47 22.66
CA PRO A 418 3.12 -19.30 23.40
C PRO A 418 1.70 -19.49 23.95
N SER A 419 1.47 -18.94 25.14
CA SER A 419 0.11 -18.79 25.65
C SER A 419 -0.62 -17.70 24.87
N ILE A 420 -1.86 -17.97 24.47
CA ILE A 420 -2.68 -17.02 23.69
C ILE A 420 -3.76 -16.44 24.61
N CYS A 421 -3.69 -15.14 24.86
CA CYS A 421 -4.71 -14.37 25.55
C CYS A 421 -5.58 -13.66 24.52
N PHE A 422 -6.85 -14.05 24.46
CA PHE A 422 -7.81 -13.44 23.55
C PHE A 422 -8.57 -12.31 24.24
N TYR A 423 -8.46 -11.10 23.72
CA TYR A 423 -9.23 -9.93 24.09
C TYR A 423 -10.38 -9.74 23.10
N SER A 424 -11.59 -10.12 23.55
CA SER A 424 -12.83 -9.81 22.85
C SER A 424 -13.29 -8.42 23.26
N PHE A 425 -13.37 -7.48 22.32
CA PHE A 425 -14.04 -6.22 22.58
C PHE A 425 -15.55 -6.44 22.64
N LEU A 426 -16.10 -6.46 23.85
CA LEU A 426 -17.54 -6.53 24.11
C LEU A 426 -18.21 -5.20 23.71
N ASN A 427 -19.45 -5.24 23.23
CA ASN A 427 -20.18 -4.05 22.73
C ASN A 427 -19.58 -3.39 21.48
N ALA A 428 -18.92 -4.15 20.60
CA ALA A 428 -18.37 -3.65 19.34
C ALA A 428 -19.43 -3.43 18.23
N TYR A 429 -20.71 -3.18 18.56
CA TYR A 429 -21.75 -2.86 17.56
C TYR A 429 -21.45 -1.59 16.75
N GLN A 430 -20.54 -0.75 17.23
CA GLN A 430 -20.00 0.42 16.52
C GLN A 430 -18.92 0.06 15.49
N GLY A 431 -18.67 -1.23 15.23
CA GLY A 431 -17.76 -1.73 14.20
C GLY A 431 -16.29 -1.43 14.53
N LEU A 432 -15.64 -2.29 15.31
CA LEU A 432 -14.19 -2.20 15.56
C LEU A 432 -13.44 -2.50 14.26
N THR A 433 -12.68 -1.52 13.79
CA THR A 433 -11.99 -1.55 12.48
C THR A 433 -10.48 -1.74 12.64
N ALA A 434 -9.90 -1.14 13.68
CA ALA A 434 -8.46 -1.18 13.92
C ALA A 434 -8.16 -1.40 15.41
N VAL A 435 -7.08 -2.11 15.70
CA VAL A 435 -6.56 -2.26 17.06
C VAL A 435 -5.05 -2.15 17.00
N ASP A 436 -4.42 -1.54 18.01
CA ASP A 436 -2.98 -1.66 18.23
C ASP A 436 -2.65 -1.79 19.72
N PHE A 437 -1.50 -2.38 20.02
CA PHE A 437 -0.98 -2.58 21.37
C PHE A 437 0.36 -1.86 21.52
N THR A 438 0.60 -1.28 22.69
CA THR A 438 1.94 -0.77 22.99
C THR A 438 2.96 -1.92 23.16
N ASP A 439 4.23 -1.61 22.93
CA ASP A 439 5.31 -2.62 22.98
C ASP A 439 5.43 -3.32 24.35
N ASP A 440 5.21 -2.57 25.43
CA ASP A 440 5.16 -3.03 26.82
C ASP A 440 3.80 -3.61 27.24
N SER A 441 2.82 -3.62 26.33
CA SER A 441 1.45 -4.07 26.57
C SER A 441 0.71 -3.32 27.68
N SER A 442 1.12 -2.08 27.98
CA SER A 442 0.45 -1.24 28.98
C SER A 442 -0.87 -0.65 28.49
N LEU A 443 -0.96 -0.27 27.21
CA LEU A 443 -2.11 0.36 26.59
C LEU A 443 -2.60 -0.42 25.36
N ILE A 444 -3.90 -0.34 25.12
CA ILE A 444 -4.55 -0.80 23.89
C ILE A 444 -5.32 0.36 23.30
N ALA A 445 -5.24 0.57 21.99
CA ALA A 445 -6.08 1.51 21.27
C ALA A 445 -6.96 0.74 20.27
N GLY A 446 -8.24 1.11 20.21
CA GLY A 446 -9.21 0.61 19.26
C GLY A 446 -9.83 1.74 18.44
N GLY A 447 -9.93 1.55 17.14
CA GLY A 447 -10.57 2.44 16.18
C GLY A 447 -11.93 1.89 15.82
N PHE A 448 -12.93 2.76 15.78
CA PHE A 448 -14.31 2.37 15.56
C PHE A 448 -14.86 3.03 14.28
N ALA A 449 -15.88 2.40 13.69
CA ALA A 449 -16.58 2.94 12.53
C ALA A 449 -17.39 4.20 12.87
N ASP A 450 -17.68 4.44 14.16
CA ASP A 450 -18.33 5.66 14.66
C ASP A 450 -17.40 6.89 14.75
N SER A 451 -16.20 6.82 14.14
CA SER A 451 -15.14 7.84 14.14
C SER A 451 -14.40 8.07 15.47
N THR A 452 -14.67 7.24 16.49
CA THR A 452 -13.99 7.36 17.78
C THR A 452 -12.71 6.52 17.84
N VAL A 453 -11.71 7.03 18.56
CA VAL A 453 -10.54 6.25 18.98
C VAL A 453 -10.65 6.05 20.49
N ARG A 454 -10.53 4.80 20.95
CA ARG A 454 -10.64 4.47 22.37
C ARG A 454 -9.35 3.88 22.88
N VAL A 455 -8.81 4.45 23.94
CA VAL A 455 -7.58 3.98 24.60
C VAL A 455 -7.92 3.36 25.94
N TRP A 456 -7.42 2.15 26.17
CA TRP A 456 -7.64 1.33 27.35
C TRP A 456 -6.30 1.11 28.06
N SER A 457 -6.28 1.22 29.39
CA SER A 457 -5.13 0.76 30.20
C SER A 457 -5.31 -0.72 30.57
N VAL A 458 -4.34 -1.57 30.21
CA VAL A 458 -4.33 -3.00 30.55
C VAL A 458 -3.64 -3.25 31.88
N THR A 459 -2.58 -2.48 32.15
CA THR A 459 -1.88 -2.49 33.43
C THR A 459 -2.70 -1.71 34.47
N PRO A 460 -2.66 -2.04 35.78
CA PRO A 460 -3.42 -1.34 36.83
C PRO A 460 -3.13 0.15 36.99
N LYS A 461 -2.13 0.68 36.26
CA LYS A 461 -1.88 2.11 36.17
C LYS A 461 -2.98 2.77 35.34
N LYS A 462 -3.89 3.47 36.00
CA LYS A 462 -4.99 4.22 35.36
C LYS A 462 -4.43 5.32 34.44
N LEU A 463 -5.16 5.61 33.36
CA LEU A 463 -4.87 6.74 32.50
C LEU A 463 -5.16 8.03 33.27
N ARG A 464 -4.13 8.84 33.50
CA ARG A 464 -4.24 10.15 34.15
C ARG A 464 -4.07 11.23 33.09
N LYS A 465 -4.77 12.36 33.22
CA LYS A 465 -4.50 13.55 32.41
C LYS A 465 -3.49 14.45 33.11
N VAL A 466 -2.71 15.21 32.35
CA VAL A 466 -1.96 16.34 32.93
C VAL A 466 -2.92 17.38 33.52
N LYS A 467 -2.51 17.97 34.64
CA LYS A 467 -3.21 19.07 35.32
C LYS A 467 -3.29 20.31 34.42
N SER A 468 -4.24 21.20 34.71
CA SER A 468 -4.43 22.43 33.95
C SER A 468 -3.19 23.33 34.03
N ALA A 469 -2.98 24.21 33.04
CA ALA A 469 -1.81 25.11 33.02
C ALA A 469 -1.70 26.00 34.28
N ALA A 470 -2.81 26.33 34.93
CA ALA A 470 -2.83 27.06 36.19
C ALA A 470 -2.29 26.23 37.36
N ASP A 471 -2.67 24.95 37.44
CA ASP A 471 -2.25 24.03 38.50
C ASP A 471 -0.82 23.53 38.29
N LEU A 472 -0.34 23.45 37.04
CA LEU A 472 1.05 23.11 36.71
C LEU A 472 2.04 24.18 37.18
N ASN A 473 1.65 25.45 37.15
CA ASN A 473 2.50 26.55 37.64
C ASN A 473 2.71 26.52 39.16
N LEU A 474 1.87 25.80 39.91
CA LEU A 474 2.01 25.60 41.37
C LEU A 474 2.89 24.40 41.73
N ILE A 475 3.37 23.63 40.75
CA ILE A 475 4.19 22.44 40.99
C ILE A 475 5.66 22.84 40.96
N ASP A 476 6.38 22.44 42.01
CA ASP A 476 7.82 22.65 42.09
C ASP A 476 8.55 21.84 41.01
N LYS A 477 9.34 22.52 40.19
CA LYS A 477 10.04 21.92 39.04
C LYS A 477 11.25 21.06 39.44
N GLU A 478 11.70 21.18 40.68
CA GLU A 478 12.89 20.49 41.22
C GLU A 478 12.57 19.21 42.00
N SER A 479 11.29 18.83 42.16
CA SER A 479 10.94 17.60 42.87
C SER A 479 11.16 16.36 42.01
N ASP A 480 11.78 15.30 42.53
CA ASP A 480 12.01 14.06 41.77
C ASP A 480 10.71 13.38 41.26
N ASP A 481 9.56 13.67 41.88
CA ASP A 481 8.23 13.17 41.51
C ASP A 481 7.41 14.13 40.61
N VAL A 482 8.04 15.02 39.82
CA VAL A 482 7.31 15.97 38.95
C VAL A 482 6.26 15.25 38.11
N LEU A 483 6.60 14.12 37.48
CA LEU A 483 5.69 13.41 36.56
C LEU A 483 4.44 12.86 37.26
N GLU A 484 4.55 12.44 38.52
CA GLU A 484 3.37 12.01 39.30
C GLU A 484 2.55 13.22 39.72
N ARG A 485 3.23 14.31 40.13
CA ARG A 485 2.60 15.51 40.64
C ARG A 485 1.90 16.34 39.56
N ILE A 486 2.34 16.28 38.30
CA ILE A 486 1.70 16.94 37.15
C ILE A 486 0.45 16.19 36.66
N MET A 487 0.24 14.94 37.08
CA MET A 487 -0.89 14.14 36.64
C MET A 487 -2.06 14.27 37.63
N ASP A 488 -3.27 14.44 37.12
CA ASP A 488 -4.46 14.62 37.93
C ASP A 488 -5.11 13.27 38.27
N GLU A 489 -5.00 12.88 39.53
CA GLU A 489 -5.58 11.65 40.09
C GLU A 489 -7.11 11.61 39.99
N LYS A 490 -7.78 12.77 39.96
CA LYS A 490 -9.25 12.85 39.88
C LYS A 490 -9.81 12.42 38.53
N THR A 491 -8.98 12.48 37.48
CA THR A 491 -9.37 12.13 36.10
C THR A 491 -9.06 10.68 35.73
N ALA A 492 -8.62 9.87 36.70
CA ALA A 492 -8.16 8.51 36.48
C ALA A 492 -9.30 7.59 36.01
N SER A 493 -9.28 7.26 34.72
CA SER A 493 -10.23 6.33 34.09
C SER A 493 -9.48 5.23 33.35
N GLU A 494 -10.04 4.02 33.32
CA GLU A 494 -9.45 2.89 32.59
C GLU A 494 -9.64 3.02 31.07
N LEU A 495 -10.66 3.78 30.65
CA LEU A 495 -11.03 4.00 29.26
C LEU A 495 -11.07 5.50 28.96
N LYS A 496 -10.41 5.90 27.87
CA LYS A 496 -10.54 7.25 27.31
C LYS A 496 -11.00 7.20 25.87
N ILE A 497 -12.05 7.98 25.57
CA ILE A 497 -12.56 8.19 24.22
C ILE A 497 -12.00 9.50 23.66
N LEU A 498 -11.45 9.43 22.46
CA LEU A 498 -10.89 10.52 21.68
C LEU A 498 -11.85 10.82 20.53
N TYR A 499 -12.37 12.04 20.52
CA TYR A 499 -13.24 12.54 19.45
C TYR A 499 -12.46 13.47 18.55
N GLY A 500 -12.68 13.32 17.24
CA GLY A 500 -12.18 14.29 16.28
C GLY A 500 -12.41 13.90 14.84
N HIS A 501 -12.24 12.63 14.48
CA HIS A 501 -12.47 12.17 13.11
C HIS A 501 -13.92 12.36 12.69
N SER A 502 -14.14 12.43 11.37
CA SER A 502 -15.47 12.52 10.77
C SER A 502 -15.87 11.27 9.98
N GLY A 503 -15.07 10.21 10.05
CA GLY A 503 -15.34 8.91 9.43
C GLY A 503 -14.70 7.76 10.21
N PRO A 504 -14.96 6.50 9.80
CA PRO A 504 -14.33 5.30 10.33
C PRO A 504 -12.81 5.41 10.45
N VAL A 505 -12.23 4.79 11.48
CA VAL A 505 -10.78 4.79 11.72
C VAL A 505 -10.19 3.44 11.31
N TYR A 506 -9.45 3.36 10.20
CA TYR A 506 -8.99 2.09 9.65
C TYR A 506 -7.60 1.65 10.14
N GLY A 507 -6.74 2.59 10.53
CA GLY A 507 -5.40 2.30 10.99
C GLY A 507 -5.09 3.04 12.28
N ILE A 508 -4.39 2.38 13.19
CA ILE A 508 -3.91 2.94 14.45
C ILE A 508 -2.50 2.45 14.68
N SER A 509 -1.63 3.34 15.16
CA SER A 509 -0.27 2.97 15.54
C SER A 509 0.22 3.76 16.74
N PHE A 510 0.74 3.07 17.74
CA PHE A 510 1.43 3.69 18.87
C PHE A 510 2.84 4.11 18.50
N SER A 511 3.29 5.24 19.05
CA SER A 511 4.71 5.60 18.99
C SER A 511 5.53 4.70 19.93
N PRO A 512 6.79 4.38 19.59
CA PRO A 512 7.66 3.57 20.44
C PRO A 512 7.89 4.18 21.84
N ASP A 513 7.84 5.51 21.94
CA ASP A 513 8.01 6.25 23.19
C ASP A 513 6.73 6.30 24.06
N ARG A 514 5.59 5.78 23.55
CA ARG A 514 4.26 5.79 24.20
C ARG A 514 3.70 7.18 24.50
N ASN A 515 4.27 8.23 23.91
CA ASN A 515 3.75 9.59 24.09
C ASN A 515 2.66 9.94 23.08
N TYR A 516 2.69 9.29 21.91
CA TYR A 516 1.81 9.61 20.81
C TYR A 516 1.05 8.40 20.29
N LEU A 517 -0.11 8.68 19.71
CA LEU A 517 -0.94 7.73 18.99
C LEU A 517 -1.26 8.33 17.62
N LEU A 518 -1.08 7.54 16.56
CA LEU A 518 -1.57 7.88 15.23
C LEU A 518 -2.89 7.17 14.98
N SER A 519 -3.80 7.87 14.30
CA SER A 519 -5.00 7.27 13.73
C SER A 519 -5.20 7.76 12.30
N SER A 520 -5.56 6.84 11.40
CA SER A 520 -5.93 7.10 10.02
C SER A 520 -7.41 6.85 9.82
N SER A 521 -8.08 7.70 9.04
CA SER A 521 -9.53 7.66 8.86
C SER A 521 -9.94 7.75 7.39
N GLU A 522 -11.20 7.38 7.14
CA GLU A 522 -11.89 7.59 5.87
C GLU A 522 -11.93 9.08 5.46
N ASP A 523 -11.88 10.00 6.43
CA ASP A 523 -11.90 11.45 6.18
C ASP A 523 -10.65 11.99 5.43
N GLY A 524 -9.70 11.12 5.09
CA GLY A 524 -8.46 11.45 4.37
C GLY A 524 -7.38 12.06 5.26
N THR A 525 -7.63 12.15 6.57
CA THR A 525 -6.69 12.71 7.54
C THR A 525 -6.03 11.65 8.39
N VAL A 526 -4.75 11.88 8.70
CA VAL A 526 -4.03 11.15 9.75
C VAL A 526 -3.89 12.10 10.94
N ARG A 527 -4.24 11.65 12.14
CA ARG A 527 -4.19 12.48 13.35
C ARG A 527 -3.19 11.96 14.34
N LEU A 528 -2.43 12.88 14.93
CA LEU A 528 -1.51 12.64 16.03
C LEU A 528 -2.19 13.04 17.34
N TRP A 529 -2.38 12.09 18.23
CA TRP A 529 -2.91 12.31 19.57
C TRP A 529 -1.78 12.26 20.59
N SER A 530 -1.84 13.14 21.58
CA SER A 530 -0.99 13.03 22.77
C SER A 530 -1.65 12.10 23.77
N LEU A 531 -0.91 11.12 24.28
CA LEU A 531 -1.36 10.19 25.32
C LEU A 531 -1.27 10.78 26.74
N GLN A 532 -0.67 11.97 26.89
CA GLN A 532 -0.60 12.67 28.18
C GLN A 532 -1.81 13.58 28.39
N THR A 533 -2.24 14.29 27.34
CA THR A 533 -3.41 15.19 27.39
C THR A 533 -4.68 14.53 26.85
N PHE A 534 -4.57 13.45 26.06
CA PHE A 534 -5.65 12.82 25.32
C PHE A 534 -6.39 13.80 24.40
N THR A 535 -5.60 14.62 23.68
CA THR A 535 -6.10 15.59 22.70
C THR A 535 -5.38 15.41 21.37
N CYS A 536 -6.05 15.78 20.28
CA CYS A 536 -5.44 15.85 18.95
C CYS A 536 -4.43 17.01 18.92
N LEU A 537 -3.18 16.73 18.57
CA LEU A 537 -2.12 17.73 18.39
C LEU A 537 -2.09 18.23 16.95
N VAL A 538 -2.04 17.30 16.00
CA VAL A 538 -1.80 17.58 14.58
C VAL A 538 -2.74 16.74 13.73
N GLY A 539 -3.32 17.37 12.70
CA GLY A 539 -4.02 16.67 11.63
C GLY A 539 -3.25 16.80 10.33
N TYR A 540 -2.63 15.70 9.87
CA TYR A 540 -1.94 15.63 8.59
C TYR A 540 -2.95 15.43 7.48
N LYS A 541 -2.87 16.32 6.48
CA LYS A 541 -3.69 16.29 5.28
C LYS A 541 -2.77 16.12 4.08
N GLY A 542 -3.09 15.18 3.21
CA GLY A 542 -2.38 15.01 1.94
C GLY A 542 -2.85 13.81 1.13
N HIS A 543 -3.56 12.86 1.76
CA HIS A 543 -4.46 11.98 1.04
C HIS A 543 -5.80 12.71 0.84
N ASN A 544 -6.35 12.65 -0.37
CA ASN A 544 -7.70 13.16 -0.67
C ASN A 544 -8.77 12.06 -0.56
N TYR A 545 -8.33 10.84 -0.26
CA TYR A 545 -9.10 9.62 -0.23
C TYR A 545 -8.90 8.90 1.11
N PRO A 546 -9.71 7.88 1.44
CA PRO A 546 -9.57 7.10 2.66
C PRO A 546 -8.15 6.58 2.89
N VAL A 547 -7.68 6.71 4.13
CA VAL A 547 -6.36 6.21 4.55
C VAL A 547 -6.56 4.89 5.30
N TRP A 548 -6.15 3.80 4.67
CA TRP A 548 -6.38 2.44 5.16
C TRP A 548 -5.47 2.09 6.34
N ASP A 549 -4.19 2.45 6.25
CA ASP A 549 -3.21 2.04 7.26
C ASP A 549 -2.23 3.18 7.57
N THR A 550 -1.74 3.16 8.80
CA THR A 550 -0.70 4.07 9.30
C THR A 550 0.19 3.34 10.27
N HIS A 551 1.50 3.51 10.15
CA HIS A 551 2.47 2.85 11.03
C HIS A 551 3.63 3.77 11.37
N PHE A 552 4.00 3.83 12.65
CA PHE A 552 5.20 4.56 13.10
C PHE A 552 6.50 3.86 12.70
N SER A 553 7.57 4.62 12.56
CA SER A 553 8.92 4.05 12.53
C SER A 553 9.25 3.39 13.87
N PRO A 554 10.02 2.28 13.89
CA PRO A 554 10.53 1.67 15.11
C PRO A 554 11.35 2.62 16.00
N HIS A 555 11.88 3.70 15.44
CA HIS A 555 12.64 4.74 16.16
C HIS A 555 11.82 6.00 16.47
N GLY A 556 10.53 6.00 16.12
CA GLY A 556 9.68 7.18 16.20
C GLY A 556 10.03 8.23 15.13
N TYR A 557 9.45 9.42 15.28
CA TYR A 557 9.59 10.59 14.40
C TYR A 557 9.01 10.44 12.99
N TYR A 558 9.40 9.42 12.24
CA TYR A 558 8.78 9.12 10.95
C TYR A 558 7.56 8.22 11.12
N PHE A 559 6.60 8.38 10.22
CA PHE A 559 5.51 7.44 10.05
C PHE A 559 5.14 7.33 8.58
N VAL A 560 4.47 6.24 8.23
CA VAL A 560 3.98 5.99 6.87
C VAL A 560 2.47 5.91 6.91
N SER A 561 1.83 6.38 5.85
CA SER A 561 0.40 6.15 5.60
C SER A 561 0.19 5.53 4.22
N GLY A 562 -0.76 4.60 4.13
CA GLY A 562 -1.24 4.00 2.87
C GLY A 562 -2.70 4.35 2.65
N GLY A 563 -3.07 4.74 1.43
CA GLY A 563 -4.43 5.17 1.12
C GLY A 563 -5.00 4.56 -0.16
N HIS A 564 -6.27 4.89 -0.38
CA HIS A 564 -7.02 4.53 -1.59
C HIS A 564 -6.51 5.28 -2.84
N ASP A 565 -5.74 6.35 -2.68
CA ASP A 565 -5.07 7.05 -3.80
C ASP A 565 -3.85 6.33 -4.37
N ARG A 566 -3.71 5.02 -4.08
CA ARG A 566 -2.71 4.09 -4.65
C ARG A 566 -1.25 4.43 -4.32
N VAL A 567 -1.04 5.36 -3.39
CA VAL A 567 0.27 5.79 -2.95
C VAL A 567 0.43 5.58 -1.45
N ALA A 568 1.67 5.33 -1.04
CA ALA A 568 2.05 5.47 0.35
C ALA A 568 2.85 6.76 0.54
N ARG A 569 2.68 7.42 1.67
CA ARG A 569 3.39 8.66 2.00
C ARG A 569 4.24 8.47 3.24
N LEU A 570 5.45 8.99 3.21
CA LEU A 570 6.33 9.09 4.38
C LEU A 570 6.18 10.49 4.97
N TRP A 571 5.99 10.55 6.28
CA TRP A 571 5.80 11.78 7.03
C TRP A 571 6.82 11.87 8.14
N ALA A 572 7.04 13.09 8.63
CA ALA A 572 7.67 13.33 9.91
C ALA A 572 6.69 14.07 10.82
N THR A 573 6.82 13.89 12.13
CA THR A 573 5.88 14.44 13.11
C THR A 573 5.87 15.97 13.20
N ASP A 574 6.91 16.63 12.70
CA ASP A 574 7.09 18.07 12.70
C ASP A 574 6.63 18.75 11.40
N HIS A 575 6.57 17.99 10.30
CA HIS A 575 6.21 18.51 8.97
C HIS A 575 4.76 18.15 8.61
N TYR A 576 3.99 19.16 8.17
CA TYR A 576 2.62 18.95 7.68
C TYR A 576 2.56 18.31 6.28
N GLN A 577 3.63 18.44 5.49
CA GLN A 577 3.71 17.89 4.13
C GLN A 577 4.47 16.55 4.15
N PRO A 578 4.13 15.61 3.25
CA PRO A 578 4.84 14.36 3.15
C PRO A 578 6.27 14.60 2.65
N LEU A 579 7.24 13.90 3.27
CA LEU A 579 8.65 13.94 2.88
C LEU A 579 8.90 13.14 1.60
N ARG A 580 8.18 12.03 1.44
CA ARG A 580 8.28 11.13 0.29
C ARG A 580 6.90 10.62 -0.11
N ILE A 581 6.77 10.35 -1.40
CA ILE A 581 5.60 9.70 -2.00
C ILE A 581 6.11 8.45 -2.70
N PHE A 582 5.55 7.31 -2.32
CA PHE A 582 5.81 6.01 -2.93
C PHE A 582 4.69 5.72 -3.93
N SER A 583 4.93 6.05 -5.20
CA SER A 583 3.99 5.82 -6.29
C SER A 583 4.44 4.66 -7.16
N GLY A 584 3.51 3.76 -7.46
CA GLY A 584 3.74 2.72 -8.47
C GLY A 584 2.78 1.53 -8.39
N HIS A 585 2.05 1.36 -7.29
CA HIS A 585 0.97 0.38 -7.21
C HIS A 585 -0.14 0.73 -8.19
N LEU A 586 -0.82 -0.30 -8.71
CA LEU A 586 -1.91 -0.10 -9.69
C LEU A 586 -3.24 0.18 -9.00
N ALA A 587 -3.38 -0.24 -7.74
CA ALA A 587 -4.57 -0.10 -6.91
C ALA A 587 -4.20 0.38 -5.50
N ASP A 588 -5.19 0.44 -4.62
CA ASP A 588 -5.09 0.96 -3.25
C ASP A 588 -3.95 0.32 -2.45
N VAL A 589 -3.36 1.08 -1.54
CA VAL A 589 -2.39 0.56 -0.57
C VAL A 589 -3.12 0.24 0.73
N THR A 590 -3.28 -1.04 1.01
CA THR A 590 -4.07 -1.56 2.13
C THR A 590 -3.28 -1.67 3.41
N CYS A 591 -1.98 -1.97 3.33
CA CYS A 591 -1.12 -2.15 4.49
C CYS A 591 0.28 -1.59 4.24
N THR A 592 0.88 -1.05 5.30
CA THR A 592 2.19 -0.40 5.28
C THR A 592 2.96 -0.77 6.53
N ARG A 593 4.24 -1.14 6.39
CA ARG A 593 5.07 -1.48 7.55
C ARG A 593 6.50 -1.04 7.33
N PHE A 594 7.11 -0.51 8.38
CA PHE A 594 8.54 -0.23 8.37
C PHE A 594 9.34 -1.51 8.59
N HIS A 595 10.46 -1.60 7.89
CA HIS A 595 11.51 -2.53 8.25
C HIS A 595 12.10 -2.15 9.63
N PRO A 596 12.57 -3.11 10.46
CA PRO A 596 13.09 -2.81 11.81
C PRO A 596 14.20 -1.75 11.88
N ASN A 597 14.96 -1.55 10.80
CA ASN A 597 15.99 -0.50 10.69
C ASN A 597 15.47 0.88 10.21
N SER A 598 14.17 1.04 10.00
CA SER A 598 13.50 2.25 9.49
C SER A 598 13.91 2.74 8.08
N ASN A 599 14.85 2.08 7.40
CA ASN A 599 15.36 2.52 6.09
C ASN A 599 14.49 2.08 4.92
N TYR A 600 13.66 1.07 5.13
CA TYR A 600 12.78 0.52 4.11
C TYR A 600 11.35 0.48 4.61
N VAL A 601 10.42 0.62 3.67
CA VAL A 601 8.99 0.53 3.89
C VAL A 601 8.46 -0.57 2.98
N ALA A 602 7.74 -1.54 3.51
CA ALA A 602 6.96 -2.47 2.72
C ALA A 602 5.51 -1.97 2.62
N THR A 603 4.96 -2.06 1.42
CA THR A 603 3.54 -1.77 1.14
C THR A 603 2.89 -2.96 0.47
N GLY A 604 1.69 -3.31 0.94
CA GLY A 604 0.83 -4.29 0.31
C GLY A 604 -0.35 -3.56 -0.32
N SER A 605 -0.74 -4.00 -1.51
CA SER A 605 -1.79 -3.36 -2.29
C SER A 605 -2.88 -4.34 -2.70
N SER A 606 -4.04 -3.80 -3.02
CA SER A 606 -5.13 -4.51 -3.69
C SER A 606 -4.74 -5.02 -5.09
N ASP A 607 -3.63 -4.53 -5.67
CA ASP A 607 -3.08 -5.06 -6.93
C ASP A 607 -2.42 -6.45 -6.80
N ARG A 608 -2.42 -7.01 -5.58
CA ARG A 608 -1.87 -8.31 -5.19
C ARG A 608 -0.34 -8.37 -5.21
N THR A 609 0.31 -7.21 -5.29
CA THR A 609 1.76 -7.07 -5.21
C THR A 609 2.18 -6.46 -3.87
N ILE A 610 3.33 -6.90 -3.39
CA ILE A 610 4.00 -6.26 -2.25
C ILE A 610 5.22 -5.56 -2.81
N ARG A 611 5.44 -4.31 -2.39
CA ARG A 611 6.62 -3.55 -2.81
C ARG A 611 7.43 -3.13 -1.61
N LEU A 612 8.75 -3.15 -1.77
CA LEU A 612 9.68 -2.61 -0.80
C LEU A 612 10.26 -1.32 -1.37
N TRP A 613 10.21 -0.26 -0.57
CA TRP A 613 10.65 1.07 -0.95
C TRP A 613 11.82 1.49 -0.09
N ASP A 614 12.75 2.20 -0.70
CA ASP A 614 13.85 2.84 0.01
C ASP A 614 13.43 4.25 0.45
N VAL A 615 13.56 4.53 1.75
CA VAL A 615 13.18 5.80 2.36
C VAL A 615 14.05 6.96 1.87
N LEU A 616 15.31 6.70 1.48
CA LEU A 616 16.24 7.75 1.06
C LEU A 616 15.83 8.40 -0.27
N ASN A 617 15.61 7.56 -1.29
CA ASN A 617 15.37 7.97 -2.68
C ASN A 617 13.91 7.81 -3.13
N GLY A 618 13.05 7.11 -2.38
CA GLY A 618 11.68 6.81 -2.77
C GLY A 618 11.54 5.75 -3.86
N SER A 619 12.62 5.06 -4.23
CA SER A 619 12.61 4.06 -5.30
C SER A 619 12.10 2.71 -4.82
N CYS A 620 11.40 2.00 -5.71
CA CYS A 620 10.99 0.62 -5.48
C CYS A 620 12.21 -0.31 -5.64
N VAL A 621 12.62 -0.98 -4.56
CA VAL A 621 13.78 -1.88 -4.53
C VAL A 621 13.42 -3.35 -4.62
N ARG A 622 12.18 -3.74 -4.30
CA ARG A 622 11.68 -5.12 -4.47
C ARG A 622 10.22 -5.07 -4.88
N ILE A 623 9.84 -6.03 -5.72
CA ILE A 623 8.45 -6.35 -6.05
C ILE A 623 8.28 -7.84 -5.80
N PHE A 624 7.35 -8.18 -4.91
CA PHE A 624 6.98 -9.56 -4.61
C PHE A 624 5.59 -9.84 -5.19
N THR A 625 5.50 -10.94 -5.95
CA THR A 625 4.30 -11.36 -6.68
C THR A 625 4.02 -12.82 -6.36
N GLY A 626 2.76 -13.17 -6.10
CA GLY A 626 2.36 -14.55 -5.78
C GLY A 626 1.03 -14.67 -5.04
N HIS A 627 0.61 -13.61 -4.34
CA HIS A 627 -0.73 -13.54 -3.75
C HIS A 627 -1.79 -13.49 -4.85
N LYS A 628 -2.94 -14.12 -4.59
CA LYS A 628 -4.06 -14.21 -5.54
C LYS A 628 -5.19 -13.22 -5.27
N GLY A 629 -5.15 -12.55 -4.12
CA GLY A 629 -6.10 -11.52 -3.78
C GLY A 629 -5.45 -10.38 -2.99
N PRO A 630 -6.25 -9.36 -2.60
CA PRO A 630 -5.74 -8.21 -1.87
C PRO A 630 -4.95 -8.60 -0.62
N ILE A 631 -3.85 -7.89 -0.40
CA ILE A 631 -3.00 -8.12 0.77
C ILE A 631 -3.60 -7.36 1.95
N HIS A 632 -3.77 -8.00 3.09
CA HIS A 632 -4.29 -7.34 4.30
C HIS A 632 -3.27 -7.28 5.43
N ALA A 633 -2.30 -8.20 5.45
CA ALA A 633 -1.31 -8.28 6.52
C ALA A 633 0.12 -8.34 5.97
N LEU A 634 1.01 -7.57 6.58
CA LEU A 634 2.46 -7.62 6.36
C LEU A 634 3.18 -7.65 7.69
N ALA A 635 4.24 -8.46 7.81
CA ALA A 635 5.09 -8.51 9.00
C ALA A 635 6.55 -8.76 8.65
N PHE A 636 7.44 -7.91 9.15
CA PHE A 636 8.88 -8.18 9.09
C PHE A 636 9.31 -9.10 10.22
N SER A 637 10.26 -9.99 9.94
CA SER A 637 10.94 -10.74 10.98
C SER A 637 11.80 -9.80 11.85
N PRO A 638 11.99 -10.08 13.15
CA PRO A 638 12.83 -9.25 14.02
C PRO A 638 14.29 -9.19 13.58
N ASN A 639 14.78 -10.20 12.85
CA ASN A 639 16.13 -10.22 12.29
C ASN A 639 16.30 -9.34 11.03
N GLY A 640 15.20 -8.80 10.46
CA GLY A 640 15.19 -7.98 9.26
C GLY A 640 15.37 -8.72 7.92
N LYS A 641 15.66 -10.02 7.93
CA LYS A 641 15.96 -10.77 6.68
C LYS A 641 14.72 -11.17 5.90
N PHE A 642 13.60 -11.38 6.59
CA PHE A 642 12.40 -11.99 6.02
C PHE A 642 11.17 -11.09 6.14
N LEU A 643 10.26 -11.26 5.20
CA LEU A 643 8.95 -10.62 5.18
C LEU A 643 7.87 -11.70 5.07
N ALA A 644 6.92 -11.71 6.00
CA ALA A 644 5.71 -12.50 5.91
C ALA A 644 4.55 -11.63 5.41
N SER A 645 3.66 -12.22 4.64
CA SER A 645 2.55 -11.52 4.02
C SER A 645 1.32 -12.41 3.92
N GLY A 646 0.15 -11.84 4.19
CA GLY A 646 -1.13 -12.54 4.20
C GLY A 646 -2.15 -11.78 3.36
N ALA A 647 -2.89 -12.54 2.53
CA ALA A 647 -3.88 -12.00 1.62
C ALA A 647 -5.27 -12.63 1.85
N THR A 648 -6.24 -12.23 1.04
CA THR A 648 -7.58 -12.84 0.99
C THR A 648 -7.59 -14.26 0.45
N ASP A 649 -6.50 -14.71 -0.19
CA ASP A 649 -6.35 -16.06 -0.72
C ASP A 649 -6.08 -17.12 0.36
N SER A 650 -6.12 -16.71 1.64
CA SER A 650 -5.95 -17.56 2.81
C SER A 650 -4.55 -18.18 2.92
N ARG A 651 -3.56 -17.63 2.21
CA ARG A 651 -2.17 -18.10 2.22
C ARG A 651 -1.26 -17.08 2.88
N VAL A 652 -0.28 -17.57 3.62
CA VAL A 652 0.82 -16.73 4.11
C VAL A 652 2.06 -17.04 3.28
N LEU A 653 2.59 -16.02 2.60
CA LEU A 653 3.82 -16.14 1.81
C LEU A 653 4.99 -15.54 2.58
N LEU A 654 6.10 -16.28 2.59
CA LEU A 654 7.37 -15.90 3.21
C LEU A 654 8.37 -15.50 2.13
N TRP A 655 8.98 -14.32 2.29
CA TRP A 655 9.88 -13.71 1.33
C TRP A 655 11.25 -13.45 1.93
N ASP A 656 12.28 -13.70 1.14
CA ASP A 656 13.64 -13.24 1.41
C ASP A 656 13.84 -11.83 0.84
N ILE A 657 14.20 -10.88 1.70
CA ILE A 657 14.44 -9.49 1.28
C ILE A 657 15.77 -9.36 0.52
N GLY A 658 16.80 -10.08 0.95
CA GLY A 658 18.12 -10.03 0.35
C GLY A 658 18.07 -10.50 -1.10
N HIS A 659 17.49 -11.68 -1.31
CA HIS A 659 17.47 -12.35 -2.61
C HIS A 659 16.25 -12.02 -3.47
N GLY A 660 15.19 -11.49 -2.85
CA GLY A 660 13.96 -11.12 -3.52
C GLY A 660 13.17 -12.32 -4.03
N LEU A 661 13.14 -13.42 -3.25
CA LEU A 661 12.55 -14.71 -3.63
C LEU A 661 11.50 -15.14 -2.61
N MET A 662 10.53 -15.93 -3.08
CA MET A 662 9.59 -16.64 -2.21
C MET A 662 10.29 -17.88 -1.66
N ILE A 663 10.29 -18.02 -0.33
CA ILE A 663 10.95 -19.12 0.38
C ILE A 663 9.94 -20.20 0.75
N GLY A 664 8.74 -19.78 1.16
CA GLY A 664 7.73 -20.69 1.68
C GLY A 664 6.32 -20.17 1.45
N GLU A 665 5.43 -21.12 1.24
CA GLU A 665 3.99 -20.92 1.13
C GLU A 665 3.33 -21.70 2.27
N LEU A 666 2.68 -20.99 3.18
CA LEU A 666 1.98 -21.60 4.32
C LEU A 666 0.49 -21.69 3.96
N LYS A 667 0.04 -22.90 3.64
CA LYS A 667 -1.37 -23.20 3.37
C LYS A 667 -2.04 -23.70 4.64
N GLY A 668 -3.21 -23.18 4.93
CA GLY A 668 -4.04 -23.77 5.98
C GLY A 668 -5.28 -22.97 6.31
N HIS A 669 -5.17 -21.64 6.36
CA HIS A 669 -6.34 -20.79 6.61
C HIS A 669 -7.38 -21.00 5.52
N THR A 670 -8.65 -20.81 5.89
CA THR A 670 -9.77 -20.95 4.94
C THR A 670 -10.29 -19.62 4.46
N ASP A 671 -9.94 -18.52 5.13
CA ASP A 671 -10.39 -17.17 4.79
C ASP A 671 -9.25 -16.13 5.00
N SER A 672 -9.55 -14.88 4.67
CA SER A 672 -8.67 -13.71 4.65
C SER A 672 -7.86 -13.54 5.92
N ILE A 673 -6.58 -13.20 5.76
CA ILE A 673 -5.63 -13.06 6.85
C ILE A 673 -5.45 -11.58 7.19
N TYR A 674 -5.98 -11.15 8.33
CA TYR A 674 -5.93 -9.74 8.76
C TYR A 674 -4.67 -9.37 9.54
N SER A 675 -4.10 -10.33 10.28
CA SER A 675 -2.95 -10.04 11.14
C SER A 675 -1.84 -11.07 11.05
N LEU A 676 -0.62 -10.55 11.03
CA LEU A 676 0.62 -11.33 11.09
C LEU A 676 1.57 -10.71 12.09
N ARG A 677 2.13 -11.56 12.97
CA ARG A 677 3.12 -11.13 13.93
C ARG A 677 4.16 -12.23 14.16
N PHE A 678 5.43 -11.87 14.01
CA PHE A 678 6.52 -12.72 14.49
C PHE A 678 6.68 -12.59 16.01
N SER A 679 7.03 -13.69 16.64
CA SER A 679 7.62 -13.72 17.98
C SER A 679 8.83 -12.78 18.06
N ARG A 680 9.18 -12.32 19.25
CA ARG A 680 10.24 -11.30 19.42
C ARG A 680 11.64 -11.81 19.05
N ASP A 681 11.82 -13.12 19.10
CA ASP A 681 13.06 -13.80 18.71
C ASP A 681 13.03 -14.30 17.25
N GLY A 682 11.86 -14.25 16.60
CA GLY A 682 11.68 -14.68 15.21
C GLY A 682 11.51 -16.19 15.00
N GLU A 683 11.25 -16.96 16.07
CA GLU A 683 11.11 -18.43 15.99
C GLU A 683 9.74 -18.89 15.49
N ILE A 684 8.69 -18.21 15.93
CA ILE A 684 7.30 -18.52 15.58
C ILE A 684 6.68 -17.33 14.86
N LEU A 685 5.89 -17.63 13.84
CA LEU A 685 4.97 -16.70 13.19
C LEU A 685 3.55 -17.00 13.64
N ALA A 686 2.83 -15.99 14.12
CA ALA A 686 1.40 -16.09 14.42
C ALA A 686 0.59 -15.41 13.31
N SER A 687 -0.46 -16.08 12.85
CA SER A 687 -1.41 -15.56 11.86
C SER A 687 -2.84 -15.59 12.39
N GLY A 688 -3.56 -14.49 12.19
CA GLY A 688 -4.97 -14.34 12.56
C GLY A 688 -5.81 -14.12 11.32
N SER A 689 -6.87 -14.91 11.18
CA SER A 689 -7.74 -14.92 9.99
C SER A 689 -9.20 -14.68 10.35
N MET A 690 -9.97 -14.32 9.33
CA MET A 690 -11.43 -14.25 9.34
C MET A 690 -12.09 -15.63 9.58
N ASP A 691 -11.36 -16.73 9.38
CA ASP A 691 -11.82 -18.09 9.68
C ASP A 691 -11.99 -18.37 11.19
N ASN A 692 -11.84 -17.36 12.04
CA ASN A 692 -11.90 -17.43 13.49
C ASN A 692 -10.84 -18.36 14.09
N THR A 693 -9.67 -18.44 13.44
CA THR A 693 -8.51 -19.18 13.94
C THR A 693 -7.27 -18.30 14.06
N VAL A 694 -6.50 -18.59 15.11
CA VAL A 694 -5.10 -18.18 15.23
C VAL A 694 -4.23 -19.40 14.97
N ARG A 695 -3.32 -19.30 14.02
CA ARG A 695 -2.37 -20.36 13.71
C ARG A 695 -0.96 -19.94 14.07
N LEU A 696 -0.21 -20.91 14.56
CA LEU A 696 1.20 -20.77 14.89
C LEU A 696 2.03 -21.58 13.90
N TRP A 697 3.03 -20.95 13.31
CA TRP A 697 3.92 -21.55 12.33
C TRP A 697 5.35 -21.53 12.84
N ASN A 698 6.07 -22.61 12.60
CA ASN A 698 7.49 -22.71 12.88
C ASN A 698 8.28 -21.92 11.84
N ALA A 699 8.78 -20.75 12.23
CA ALA A 699 9.53 -19.89 11.35
C ALA A 699 10.99 -20.34 11.22
N THR A 700 11.62 -20.92 12.26
CA THR A 700 13.02 -21.39 12.14
C THR A 700 13.12 -22.49 11.09
N LYS A 701 12.24 -23.49 11.13
CA LYS A 701 12.24 -24.55 10.12
C LYS A 701 11.94 -24.03 8.71
N ALA A 702 11.04 -23.05 8.59
CA ALA A 702 10.76 -22.40 7.31
C ALA A 702 11.95 -21.62 6.75
N PHE A 703 12.93 -21.27 7.59
CA PHE A 703 14.12 -20.51 7.19
C PHE A 703 15.41 -21.35 7.15
N ASP A 704 15.50 -22.46 7.88
CA ASP A 704 16.71 -23.30 7.96
C ASP A 704 17.05 -23.93 6.60
N ASP A 705 16.04 -24.18 5.75
CA ASP A 705 16.22 -24.68 4.38
C ASP A 705 17.00 -23.70 3.46
N LEU A 706 17.26 -22.47 3.91
CA LEU A 706 18.08 -21.48 3.19
C LEU A 706 19.59 -21.65 3.41
N GLU A 707 20.04 -22.35 4.45
CA GLU A 707 21.47 -22.47 4.78
C GLU A 707 22.19 -23.55 3.94
N THR A 708 21.44 -24.46 3.30
CA THR A 708 22.00 -25.55 2.47
C THR A 708 21.95 -25.22 0.98
N ASP A 709 23.10 -24.80 0.42
CA ASP A 709 23.63 -25.02 -0.95
C ASP A 709 22.75 -24.91 -2.22
N ASP A 710 21.47 -24.54 -2.16
CA ASP A 710 20.64 -24.21 -3.35
C ASP A 710 20.91 -22.79 -3.91
N PHE A 711 21.95 -22.12 -3.37
CA PHE A 711 22.28 -20.73 -3.62
C PHE A 711 22.88 -20.44 -5.02
N THR A 712 22.72 -21.36 -5.98
CA THR A 712 23.12 -21.20 -7.39
C THR A 712 21.97 -20.97 -8.37
N ALA A 713 20.78 -20.55 -7.94
CA ALA A 713 19.70 -20.25 -8.89
C ALA A 713 19.84 -18.86 -9.54
N ALA A 714 20.74 -18.74 -10.51
CA ALA A 714 20.77 -17.63 -11.49
C ALA A 714 19.41 -17.42 -12.20
N THR A 715 18.49 -18.38 -12.07
CA THR A 715 17.15 -18.47 -12.68
C THR A 715 16.04 -17.74 -11.90
N GLY A 716 16.30 -17.27 -10.67
CA GLY A 716 15.40 -16.36 -9.94
C GLY A 716 14.09 -16.97 -9.41
N HIS A 717 14.06 -18.28 -9.12
CA HIS A 717 12.99 -18.97 -8.38
C HIS A 717 13.59 -20.16 -7.64
N VAL A 718 12.92 -20.63 -6.58
CA VAL A 718 13.34 -21.79 -5.75
C VAL A 718 12.23 -22.84 -5.77
N HIS A 719 12.59 -24.11 -5.61
CA HIS A 719 11.60 -25.17 -5.46
C HIS A 719 10.95 -25.09 -4.07
N LEU A 720 9.71 -24.63 -4.03
CA LEU A 720 8.91 -24.60 -2.81
C LEU A 720 8.51 -26.03 -2.43
N GLN A 721 8.89 -26.46 -1.24
CA GLN A 721 8.40 -27.71 -0.66
C GLN A 721 7.00 -27.49 -0.07
N ASP A 722 6.08 -28.44 -0.24
CA ASP A 722 4.74 -28.37 0.36
C ASP A 722 4.79 -28.83 1.83
N ASN A 723 5.50 -28.08 2.66
CA ASN A 723 5.75 -28.40 4.07
C ASN A 723 4.70 -27.76 5.00
N SER A 724 3.56 -27.32 4.46
CA SER A 724 2.57 -26.53 5.20
C SER A 724 2.09 -27.19 6.50
N GLN A 725 1.84 -28.50 6.48
CA GLN A 725 1.40 -29.24 7.68
C GLN A 725 2.52 -29.45 8.70
N GLU A 726 3.77 -29.54 8.25
CA GLU A 726 4.92 -29.74 9.12
C GLU A 726 5.35 -28.44 9.80
N LEU A 727 5.12 -27.31 9.13
CA LEU A 727 5.37 -25.97 9.67
C LEU A 727 4.26 -25.51 10.62
N LEU A 728 3.05 -26.06 10.52
CA LEU A 728 1.94 -25.73 11.39
C LEU A 728 2.12 -26.38 12.77
N LEU A 729 2.35 -25.55 13.79
CA LEU A 729 2.54 -26.01 15.17
C LEU A 729 1.21 -26.21 15.92
N GLY A 730 0.23 -25.34 15.65
CA GLY A 730 -1.05 -25.38 16.34
C GLY A 730 -2.07 -24.44 15.74
N THR A 731 -3.34 -24.84 15.84
CA THR A 731 -4.51 -24.03 15.44
C THR A 731 -5.42 -23.83 16.64
N TYR A 732 -5.70 -22.56 16.96
CA TYR A 732 -6.51 -22.16 18.10
C TYR A 732 -7.75 -21.42 17.60
N MET A 733 -8.94 -21.88 18.01
CA MET A 733 -10.21 -21.28 17.58
C MET A 733 -10.64 -20.15 18.53
N SER A 734 -11.01 -18.99 17.99
CA SER A 734 -11.46 -17.80 18.72
C SER A 734 -12.99 -17.72 18.89
N LYS A 735 -13.67 -18.88 18.93
CA LYS A 735 -15.12 -19.00 19.23
C LYS A 735 -15.99 -17.98 18.46
N SER A 736 -15.90 -18.02 17.13
CA SER A 736 -16.69 -17.21 16.19
C SER A 736 -16.40 -15.70 16.17
N THR A 737 -15.25 -15.28 16.69
CA THR A 737 -14.80 -13.88 16.57
C THR A 737 -13.54 -13.78 15.70
N PRO A 738 -13.52 -12.95 14.66
CA PRO A 738 -12.36 -12.81 13.81
C PRO A 738 -11.23 -12.08 14.53
N VAL A 739 -9.99 -12.47 14.25
CA VAL A 739 -8.80 -11.89 14.88
C VAL A 739 -8.24 -10.78 14.01
N ILE A 740 -8.42 -9.53 14.46
CA ILE A 740 -8.03 -8.32 13.71
C ILE A 740 -6.56 -8.00 13.94
N ASN A 741 -6.04 -8.15 15.17
CA ASN A 741 -4.63 -7.90 15.48
C ASN A 741 -4.02 -8.93 16.42
N LEU A 742 -2.74 -9.19 16.25
CA LEU A 742 -1.89 -10.07 17.03
C LEU A 742 -0.66 -9.32 17.54
N HIS A 743 -0.40 -9.40 18.84
CA HIS A 743 0.74 -8.76 19.49
C HIS A 743 1.51 -9.74 20.39
N PHE A 744 2.82 -9.81 20.21
CA PHE A 744 3.69 -10.53 21.15
C PHE A 744 4.24 -9.56 22.19
N THR A 745 3.98 -9.86 23.47
CA THR A 745 4.60 -9.15 24.59
C THR A 745 6.10 -9.40 24.63
N ARG A 746 6.84 -8.61 25.41
CA ARG A 746 8.29 -8.75 25.60
C ARG A 746 8.69 -10.13 26.16
N ARG A 747 7.77 -10.85 26.80
CA ARG A 747 7.96 -12.21 27.36
C ARG A 747 7.38 -13.34 26.50
N ASN A 748 7.04 -13.07 25.24
CA ASN A 748 6.48 -14.04 24.30
C ASN A 748 5.07 -14.57 24.67
N LEU A 749 4.27 -13.78 25.41
CA LEU A 749 2.83 -13.99 25.50
C LEU A 749 2.16 -13.43 24.23
N LEU A 750 1.24 -14.17 23.62
CA LEU A 750 0.51 -13.73 22.45
C LEU A 750 -0.83 -13.12 22.87
N LEU A 751 -1.02 -11.83 22.59
CA LEU A 751 -2.30 -11.14 22.74
C LEU A 751 -3.00 -11.11 21.38
N ALA A 752 -4.23 -11.58 21.35
CA ALA A 752 -5.06 -11.58 20.15
C ALA A 752 -6.29 -10.69 20.41
N ALA A 753 -6.54 -9.72 19.54
CA ALA A 753 -7.69 -8.84 19.62
C ALA A 753 -8.70 -9.19 18.53
N GLY A 754 -9.97 -9.29 18.90
CA GLY A 754 -11.07 -9.52 17.96
C GLY A 754 -12.29 -8.67 18.29
N SER A 755 -13.05 -8.37 17.24
CA SER A 755 -14.38 -7.77 17.35
C SER A 755 -15.41 -8.87 17.56
N TYR A 756 -16.18 -8.80 18.64
CA TYR A 756 -17.33 -9.68 18.79
C TYR A 756 -18.48 -9.16 17.93
N ASN A 757 -18.86 -9.91 16.90
CA ASN A 757 -20.07 -9.70 16.11
C ASN A 757 -20.97 -10.93 16.31
N PRO A 758 -22.13 -10.80 16.98
CA PRO A 758 -22.98 -11.93 17.36
C PRO A 758 -23.65 -12.66 16.19
#